data_AF-A0A819A0G7-F1
#
_entry.id   AF-A0A819A0G7-F1
#
_cell.length_a   1.000
_cell.length_b   1.000
_cell.length_c   1.000
_cell.angle_alpha   90.00
_cell.angle_beta   90.00
_cell.angle_gamma   90.00
#
_symmetry.space_group_name_H-M   'P 1'
#
loop_
_entity.id
_entity.type
_entity.pdbx_description
1 polymer ?
#
loop_
_entity_poly.entity_id
_entity_poly.type
_entity_poly.pdbx_seq_one_letter_code
_entity_poly.pdbx_strand_id
1 'polypeptide(L)'
;MGCAVSNNNVVTTSTHVIPVPIASNTKMSNIDASHISTASNKHTTNILIASHTTQQTISETLAQKIVDQCLSCYLLNETTPQSLSARANAIQWCDVFVVVVSRFYQRTPFCMEALNYAKDRHKPIIAILAECTFRPYGALGAILASAIRSIVLSDDASFLHAVSEIIASTRTEMITNKNPLNVTDLSQINDNDMMHTFPQGSSTCTVLICTADDGDFVGRLIHESLLNTQLSLIVENLSKPDATCSVTQCTVFMPILTPQLEQTPLCRAALEQARFHCKQIVPVIAVEKWRPEGWLGLIIAGRVFFRIFDQETANKPFYDSNPITNLRVATEIACQPFPSETEREAIEKNALQIELDICKSKLSIWPPKRKSHVINSMKARQPVRVQLQEPHADSYFEHTHHSITRITFKAPPAIVDQYGLPKRKLLDCMISYQWGKQNLVREIYEDLRMRNVETWFDIWGSMQGSTNDAMATGVECAKVILVFLSKKYIESTNCRLELQYSVQRGKAFVILHTEPNIALQQWILEAIEGFPQYDVYSYDVLKQLINGVPMIDVIVQAVRSLAQAQPPDPVDDCSAEIFELRSLLDDARDALSAETGEMRYRTCTRCGQQYDNYLKNGCKKHSAYYLGGGSGLLEDQWVCCRQQTTDSPGCTSCEHIDQPRVFVEDPYYGTSTWKPA
;
A
#
# COMPACT_ATOMS: atom_id res chain seq x y z
N MET A 1 18.59 4.40 -69.67
CA MET A 1 18.00 5.58 -70.31
C MET A 1 16.98 6.15 -69.33
N GLY A 2 17.41 6.96 -68.35
CA GLY A 2 17.42 8.44 -68.36
C GLY A 2 16.08 8.94 -67.80
N CYS A 3 15.89 9.85 -66.85
CA CYS A 3 16.65 10.86 -66.10
C CYS A 3 15.83 11.11 -64.78
N ALA A 4 16.43 11.22 -63.59
CA ALA A 4 16.93 12.43 -62.91
C ALA A 4 15.88 13.32 -62.17
N VAL A 5 16.07 13.45 -60.83
CA VAL A 5 16.03 14.67 -59.99
C VAL A 5 14.68 15.21 -59.46
N SER A 6 14.47 15.23 -58.13
CA SER A 6 14.58 16.43 -57.26
C SER A 6 13.99 16.24 -55.84
N ASN A 7 14.69 16.81 -54.86
CA ASN A 7 14.29 17.06 -53.47
C ASN A 7 13.16 18.11 -53.37
N ASN A 8 12.31 18.02 -52.33
CA ASN A 8 12.22 19.04 -51.26
C ASN A 8 11.04 18.85 -50.29
N ASN A 9 11.34 19.13 -49.01
CA ASN A 9 10.51 19.74 -47.96
C ASN A 9 9.29 18.98 -47.41
N VAL A 10 9.50 18.30 -46.26
CA VAL A 10 8.44 18.05 -45.28
C VAL A 10 8.35 19.26 -44.36
N VAL A 11 7.24 19.97 -44.47
CA VAL A 11 6.87 21.14 -43.65
C VAL A 11 6.48 20.66 -42.24
N THR A 12 7.13 21.22 -41.23
CA THR A 12 6.71 21.21 -39.83
C THR A 12 5.52 22.16 -39.65
N THR A 13 4.37 21.64 -39.21
CA THR A 13 3.25 22.47 -38.72
C THR A 13 3.10 22.32 -37.22
N SER A 14 3.62 23.32 -36.50
CA SER A 14 3.26 23.62 -35.11
C SER A 14 1.79 24.03 -35.05
N THR A 15 0.99 23.34 -34.24
CA THR A 15 -0.34 23.83 -33.84
C THR A 15 -0.32 24.15 -32.35
N HIS A 16 -0.23 25.44 -32.06
CA HIS A 16 -0.47 26.01 -30.75
C HIS A 16 -1.96 25.82 -30.39
N VAL A 17 -2.24 25.15 -29.27
CA VAL A 17 -3.58 25.10 -28.66
C VAL A 17 -3.63 26.18 -27.57
N ILE A 18 -4.42 27.23 -27.82
CA ILE A 18 -4.77 28.28 -26.86
C ILE A 18 -6.02 27.81 -26.07
N PRO A 19 -6.09 28.01 -24.74
CA PRO A 19 -7.27 27.66 -23.95
C PRO A 19 -8.42 28.63 -24.23
N VAL A 20 -9.63 28.09 -24.47
CA VAL A 20 -10.85 28.86 -24.69
C VAL A 20 -11.60 29.05 -23.36
N PRO A 21 -11.82 30.30 -22.90
CA PRO A 21 -12.82 30.60 -21.89
C PRO A 21 -14.19 30.71 -22.55
N ILE A 22 -15.15 29.88 -22.13
CA ILE A 22 -16.52 29.92 -22.64
C ILE A 22 -17.24 31.09 -21.95
N ALA A 23 -17.35 32.22 -22.65
CA ALA A 23 -18.30 33.29 -22.36
C ALA A 23 -19.30 33.39 -23.54
N SER A 24 -20.58 33.12 -23.25
CA SER A 24 -21.67 33.18 -24.23
C SER A 24 -22.04 34.63 -24.57
N ASN A 25 -21.95 34.99 -25.84
CA ASN A 25 -22.42 36.27 -26.39
C ASN A 25 -23.93 36.24 -26.66
N THR A 26 -24.71 37.03 -25.92
CA THR A 26 -26.01 37.55 -26.38
C THR A 26 -26.01 39.07 -26.16
N LYS A 27 -26.11 39.80 -27.28
CA LYS A 27 -26.16 41.27 -27.32
C LYS A 27 -27.35 41.82 -26.53
N MET A 28 -27.09 42.65 -25.52
CA MET A 28 -27.96 43.77 -25.12
C MET A 28 -27.09 44.96 -24.71
N SER A 29 -27.56 46.14 -25.10
CA SER A 29 -26.90 47.44 -25.19
C SER A 29 -26.48 48.09 -23.86
N ASN A 30 -25.38 48.86 -23.93
CA ASN A 30 -24.93 49.98 -23.07
C ASN A 30 -25.73 50.27 -21.80
N ILE A 31 -25.16 50.01 -20.61
CA ILE A 31 -25.29 50.85 -19.40
C ILE A 31 -23.98 50.80 -18.59
N ASP A 32 -23.66 51.95 -17.99
CA ASP A 32 -22.41 52.47 -17.44
C ASP A 32 -21.55 51.62 -16.49
N ALA A 33 -20.25 51.85 -16.63
CA ALA A 33 -19.23 51.62 -15.63
C ALA A 33 -19.38 52.61 -14.46
N SER A 34 -20.26 52.30 -13.51
CA SER A 34 -20.23 52.87 -12.16
C SER A 34 -21.21 52.12 -11.27
N HIS A 35 -20.70 51.17 -10.48
CA HIS A 35 -21.22 50.81 -9.15
C HIS A 35 -20.27 49.76 -8.55
N ILE A 36 -19.14 50.23 -8.04
CA ILE A 36 -18.47 49.58 -6.92
C ILE A 36 -19.37 49.85 -5.71
N SER A 37 -20.19 48.88 -5.32
CA SER A 37 -20.72 48.82 -3.96
C SER A 37 -20.87 47.37 -3.52
N THR A 38 -19.91 46.95 -2.69
CA THR A 38 -20.13 46.06 -1.54
C THR A 38 -21.07 44.88 -1.77
N ALA A 39 -20.60 43.87 -2.50
CA ALA A 39 -21.15 42.52 -2.43
C ALA A 39 -20.15 41.63 -1.67
N SER A 40 -20.61 41.08 -0.56
CA SER A 40 -19.90 40.11 0.29
C SER A 40 -19.16 39.04 -0.54
N ASN A 41 -17.87 38.85 -0.29
CA ASN A 41 -17.09 37.69 -0.77
C ASN A 41 -17.79 36.38 -0.38
N LYS A 42 -18.62 35.81 -1.26
CA LYS A 42 -19.07 34.43 -1.15
C LYS A 42 -17.91 33.55 -1.61
N HIS A 43 -17.27 32.86 -0.68
CA HIS A 43 -16.29 31.83 -0.97
C HIS A 43 -16.92 30.79 -1.92
N THR A 44 -16.50 30.73 -3.18
CA THR A 44 -16.86 29.65 -4.10
C THR A 44 -16.04 28.42 -3.71
N THR A 45 -16.69 27.27 -3.51
CA THR A 45 -15.98 26.04 -3.16
C THR A 45 -15.22 25.49 -4.38
N ASN A 46 -13.96 25.15 -4.17
CA ASN A 46 -13.03 24.68 -5.18
C ASN A 46 -12.95 23.15 -5.18
N ILE A 47 -13.31 22.52 -6.30
CA ILE A 47 -13.27 21.07 -6.47
C ILE A 47 -12.19 20.71 -7.48
N LEU A 48 -11.34 19.75 -7.12
CA LEU A 48 -10.35 19.17 -8.03
C LEU A 48 -10.74 17.73 -8.35
N ILE A 49 -11.00 17.45 -9.62
CA ILE A 49 -11.29 16.08 -10.09
C ILE A 49 -10.00 15.50 -10.67
N ALA A 50 -9.46 14.49 -10.00
CA ALA A 50 -8.33 13.72 -10.44
C ALA A 50 -8.78 12.43 -11.13
N SER A 51 -8.32 12.20 -12.36
CA SER A 51 -8.68 11.01 -13.15
C SER A 51 -7.56 10.63 -14.12
N HIS A 52 -7.56 9.39 -14.60
CA HIS A 52 -6.73 9.02 -15.74
C HIS A 52 -7.40 9.49 -17.06
N THR A 53 -6.63 9.79 -18.12
CA THR A 53 -7.20 10.22 -19.42
C THR A 53 -8.20 9.23 -20.02
N THR A 54 -8.08 7.93 -19.72
CA THR A 54 -9.06 6.90 -20.11
C THR A 54 -10.46 7.15 -19.55
N GLN A 55 -10.61 7.95 -18.49
CA GLN A 55 -11.88 8.33 -17.86
C GLN A 55 -12.25 9.80 -18.12
N GLN A 56 -11.65 10.45 -19.13
CA GLN A 56 -11.82 11.87 -19.43
C GLN A 56 -13.31 12.25 -19.62
N THR A 57 -14.08 11.46 -20.36
CA THR A 57 -15.52 11.72 -20.59
C THR A 57 -16.31 11.81 -19.28
N ILE A 58 -16.02 10.93 -18.32
CA ILE A 58 -16.67 10.94 -17.00
C ILE A 58 -16.30 12.23 -16.26
N SER A 59 -15.00 12.55 -16.21
CA SER A 59 -14.48 13.72 -15.51
C SER A 59 -15.00 15.04 -16.08
N GLU A 60 -15.02 15.20 -17.40
CA GLU A 60 -15.54 16.39 -18.08
C GLU A 60 -17.04 16.57 -17.84
N THR A 61 -17.81 15.47 -17.91
CA THR A 61 -19.25 15.51 -17.65
C THR A 61 -19.56 15.86 -16.19
N LEU A 62 -18.80 15.31 -15.24
CA LEU A 62 -18.90 15.68 -13.83
C LEU A 62 -18.55 17.15 -13.61
N ALA A 63 -17.43 17.60 -14.18
CA ALA A 63 -16.98 18.99 -14.06
C ALA A 63 -18.03 19.97 -14.60
N GLN A 64 -18.59 19.70 -15.79
CA GLN A 64 -19.63 20.56 -16.36
C GLN A 64 -20.85 20.68 -15.44
N LYS A 65 -21.37 19.56 -14.94
CA LYS A 65 -22.53 19.58 -14.03
C LYS A 65 -22.24 20.24 -12.68
N ILE A 66 -21.00 20.18 -12.20
CA ILE A 66 -20.57 20.88 -10.98
C ILE A 66 -20.49 22.39 -11.22
N VAL A 67 -19.95 22.82 -12.37
CA VAL A 67 -19.89 24.23 -12.78
C VAL A 67 -21.29 24.81 -12.96
N ASP A 68 -22.23 24.04 -13.51
CA ASP A 68 -23.64 24.43 -13.65
C ASP A 68 -24.30 24.75 -12.28
N GLN A 69 -23.71 24.29 -11.17
CA GLN A 69 -24.15 24.55 -9.79
C GLN A 69 -23.39 25.71 -9.12
N CYS A 70 -22.68 26.53 -9.90
CA CYS A 70 -21.89 27.67 -9.45
C CYS A 70 -20.73 27.32 -8.51
N LEU A 71 -20.13 26.13 -8.67
CA LEU A 71 -18.90 25.73 -7.98
C LEU A 71 -17.70 25.81 -8.93
N SER A 72 -16.51 26.05 -8.38
CA SER A 72 -15.28 26.07 -9.15
C SER A 72 -14.76 24.65 -9.30
N CYS A 73 -14.42 24.24 -10.53
CA CYS A 73 -13.94 22.89 -10.82
C CYS A 73 -12.67 22.95 -11.68
N TYR A 74 -11.67 22.13 -11.35
CA TYR A 74 -10.47 21.93 -12.16
C TYR A 74 -10.22 20.44 -12.37
N LEU A 75 -9.69 20.06 -13.53
CA LEU A 75 -9.38 18.67 -13.88
C LEU A 75 -7.87 18.44 -13.78
N LEU A 76 -7.48 17.36 -13.12
CA LEU A 76 -6.11 16.89 -13.04
C LEU A 76 -6.04 15.45 -13.57
N ASN A 77 -5.09 15.20 -14.46
CA ASN A 77 -4.79 13.87 -14.95
C ASN A 77 -3.27 13.67 -15.02
N GLU A 78 -2.81 12.59 -15.63
CA GLU A 78 -1.39 12.30 -15.79
C GLU A 78 -0.67 13.22 -16.78
N THR A 79 -1.40 13.89 -17.67
CA THR A 79 -0.83 14.79 -18.69
C THR A 79 -0.95 16.27 -18.33
N THR A 80 -1.82 16.64 -17.39
CA THR A 80 -2.20 18.02 -17.12
C THR A 80 -2.58 18.22 -15.64
N PRO A 81 -2.03 19.23 -14.94
CA PRO A 81 -0.86 20.00 -15.35
C PRO A 81 0.41 19.15 -15.33
N GLN A 82 1.40 19.48 -16.15
CA GLN A 82 2.65 18.71 -16.28
C GLN A 82 3.65 19.04 -15.18
N SER A 83 3.81 20.34 -14.89
CA SER A 83 4.85 20.83 -13.98
C SER A 83 4.59 20.40 -12.53
N LEU A 84 5.65 20.16 -11.76
CA LEU A 84 5.52 19.80 -10.34
C LEU A 84 4.84 20.92 -9.55
N SER A 85 5.19 22.18 -9.83
CA SER A 85 4.61 23.37 -9.19
C SER A 85 3.11 23.46 -9.42
N ALA A 86 2.66 23.39 -10.67
CA ALA A 86 1.24 23.55 -10.99
C ALA A 86 0.39 22.41 -10.40
N ARG A 87 0.89 21.17 -10.39
CA ARG A 87 0.20 20.04 -9.73
C ARG A 87 0.06 20.25 -8.24
N ALA A 88 1.14 20.67 -7.57
CA ALA A 88 1.11 20.93 -6.13
C ALA A 88 0.15 22.09 -5.81
N ASN A 89 0.19 23.16 -6.61
CA ASN A 89 -0.68 24.32 -6.50
C ASN A 89 -2.15 23.94 -6.70
N ALA A 90 -2.48 23.11 -7.69
CA ALA A 90 -3.85 22.64 -7.92
C ALA A 90 -4.42 21.89 -6.71
N ILE A 91 -3.62 21.00 -6.11
CA ILE A 91 -4.01 20.23 -4.94
C ILE A 91 -4.14 21.13 -3.70
N GLN A 92 -3.26 22.11 -3.55
CA GLN A 92 -3.36 23.08 -2.46
C GLN A 92 -4.58 24.00 -2.61
N TRP A 93 -4.94 24.37 -3.84
CA TRP A 93 -6.08 25.22 -4.18
C TRP A 93 -7.45 24.57 -3.91
N CYS A 94 -7.56 23.24 -4.00
CA CYS A 94 -8.86 22.58 -3.89
C CYS A 94 -9.33 22.45 -2.43
N ASP A 95 -10.63 22.65 -2.20
CA ASP A 95 -11.29 22.37 -0.94
C ASP A 95 -11.67 20.89 -0.81
N VAL A 96 -12.01 20.25 -1.93
CA VAL A 96 -12.37 18.83 -2.01
C VAL A 96 -11.65 18.18 -3.19
N PHE A 97 -11.06 17.01 -2.95
CA PHE A 97 -10.33 16.21 -3.93
C PHE A 97 -11.19 15.02 -4.35
N VAL A 98 -11.70 15.04 -5.58
CA VAL A 98 -12.52 13.97 -6.15
C VAL A 98 -11.62 13.06 -6.98
N VAL A 99 -11.66 11.75 -6.73
CA VAL A 99 -10.87 10.76 -7.47
C VAL A 99 -11.81 9.90 -8.31
N VAL A 100 -11.64 9.92 -9.63
CA VAL A 100 -12.27 8.96 -10.54
C VAL A 100 -11.41 7.71 -10.59
N VAL A 101 -11.84 6.73 -9.81
CA VAL A 101 -11.13 5.50 -9.51
C VAL A 101 -11.24 4.56 -10.71
N SER A 102 -10.08 4.21 -11.26
CA SER A 102 -9.92 3.22 -12.33
C SER A 102 -8.60 2.47 -12.14
N ARG A 103 -8.49 1.33 -12.81
CA ARG A 103 -7.24 0.56 -12.82
C ARG A 103 -6.06 1.39 -13.32
N PHE A 104 -6.25 2.12 -14.41
CA PHE A 104 -5.22 2.99 -14.97
C PHE A 104 -4.82 4.13 -14.02
N TYR A 105 -5.77 4.68 -13.25
CA TYR A 105 -5.41 5.67 -12.23
C TYR A 105 -4.45 5.09 -11.20
N GLN A 106 -4.70 3.87 -10.71
CA GLN A 106 -3.84 3.23 -9.70
C GLN A 106 -2.43 2.97 -10.22
N ARG A 107 -2.33 2.65 -11.50
CA ARG A 107 -1.11 2.22 -12.17
C ARG A 107 -0.24 3.37 -12.67
N THR A 108 -0.82 4.55 -12.86
CA THR A 108 -0.10 5.72 -13.34
C THR A 108 0.57 6.50 -12.19
N PRO A 109 1.92 6.60 -12.16
CA PRO A 109 2.64 7.24 -11.05
C PRO A 109 2.18 8.66 -10.75
N PHE A 110 1.95 9.47 -11.79
CA PHE A 110 1.50 10.86 -11.66
C PHE A 110 0.16 11.03 -10.96
N CYS A 111 -0.75 10.06 -11.13
CA CYS A 111 -2.05 10.04 -10.47
C CYS A 111 -1.87 9.69 -8.98
N MET A 112 -1.06 8.66 -8.70
CA MET A 112 -0.76 8.24 -7.34
C MET A 112 0.03 9.30 -6.55
N GLU A 113 0.95 10.03 -7.18
CA GLU A 113 1.64 11.19 -6.59
C GLU A 113 0.63 12.26 -6.12
N ALA A 114 -0.33 12.60 -6.99
CA ALA A 114 -1.36 13.58 -6.67
C ALA A 114 -2.24 13.12 -5.50
N LEU A 115 -2.66 11.85 -5.50
CA LEU A 115 -3.47 11.29 -4.42
C LEU A 115 -2.71 11.25 -3.08
N ASN A 116 -1.45 10.79 -3.09
CA ASN A 116 -0.61 10.77 -1.90
C ASN A 116 -0.41 12.18 -1.34
N TYR A 117 -0.18 13.17 -2.21
CA TYR A 117 -0.03 14.56 -1.78
C TYR A 117 -1.33 15.14 -1.24
N ALA A 118 -2.48 14.88 -1.87
CA ALA A 118 -3.78 15.29 -1.36
C ALA A 118 -4.05 14.72 0.05
N LYS A 119 -3.71 13.44 0.27
CA LYS A 119 -3.78 12.77 1.57
C LYS A 119 -2.84 13.42 2.60
N ASP A 120 -1.57 13.63 2.26
CA ASP A 120 -0.60 14.27 3.17
C ASP A 120 -0.95 15.73 3.47
N ARG A 121 -1.70 16.40 2.58
CA ARG A 121 -2.27 17.73 2.79
C ARG A 121 -3.61 17.72 3.52
N HIS A 122 -4.10 16.55 3.95
CA HIS A 122 -5.39 16.37 4.63
C HIS A 122 -6.59 16.90 3.84
N LYS A 123 -6.55 16.79 2.51
CA LYS A 123 -7.67 17.17 1.66
C LYS A 123 -8.82 16.16 1.84
N PRO A 124 -10.08 16.61 2.00
CA PRO A 124 -11.24 15.72 1.97
C PRO A 124 -11.32 15.00 0.61
N ILE A 125 -11.34 13.66 0.63
CA ILE A 125 -11.32 12.82 -0.58
C ILE A 125 -12.68 12.19 -0.83
N ILE A 126 -13.22 12.35 -2.03
CA ILE A 126 -14.41 11.64 -2.53
C ILE A 126 -13.97 10.64 -3.60
N ALA A 127 -14.36 9.37 -3.45
CA ALA A 127 -14.06 8.30 -4.40
C ALA A 127 -15.24 8.05 -5.35
N ILE A 128 -14.99 8.04 -6.66
CA ILE A 128 -15.94 7.66 -7.70
C ILE A 128 -15.43 6.40 -8.39
N LEU A 129 -16.02 5.24 -8.11
CA LEU A 129 -15.71 3.98 -8.76
C LEU A 129 -16.35 3.95 -10.14
N ALA A 130 -15.55 4.22 -11.17
CA ALA A 130 -15.97 4.22 -12.56
C ALA A 130 -16.05 2.80 -13.16
N GLU A 131 -15.28 1.85 -12.62
CA GLU A 131 -15.22 0.46 -13.08
C GLU A 131 -15.84 -0.45 -12.02
N CYS A 132 -17.00 -1.05 -12.30
CA CYS A 132 -17.70 -1.93 -11.36
C CYS A 132 -16.95 -3.24 -11.06
N THR A 133 -16.01 -3.63 -11.92
CA THR A 133 -15.18 -4.84 -11.78
C THR A 133 -13.86 -4.58 -11.06
N PHE A 134 -13.45 -3.32 -10.89
CA PHE A 134 -12.16 -2.96 -10.32
C PHE A 134 -12.28 -2.71 -8.83
N ARG A 135 -11.36 -3.29 -8.06
CA ARG A 135 -11.24 -3.06 -6.62
C ARG A 135 -9.91 -2.40 -6.32
N PRO A 136 -9.92 -1.17 -5.80
CA PRO A 136 -8.70 -0.51 -5.38
C PRO A 136 -7.93 -1.33 -4.35
N TYR A 137 -6.63 -1.43 -4.56
CA TYR A 137 -5.68 -2.11 -3.67
C TYR A 137 -4.48 -1.20 -3.43
N GLY A 138 -3.51 -1.63 -2.63
CA GLY A 138 -2.32 -0.82 -2.34
C GLY A 138 -2.68 0.53 -1.72
N ALA A 139 -1.89 1.55 -2.03
CA ALA A 139 -2.09 2.91 -1.55
C ALA A 139 -3.43 3.51 -2.01
N LEU A 140 -3.91 3.20 -3.22
CA LEU A 140 -5.19 3.71 -3.69
C LEU A 140 -6.32 3.13 -2.83
N GLY A 141 -6.35 1.82 -2.62
CA GLY A 141 -7.31 1.17 -1.75
C GLY A 141 -7.26 1.72 -0.32
N ALA A 142 -6.07 1.84 0.26
CA ALA A 142 -5.90 2.31 1.62
C ALA A 142 -6.35 3.77 1.81
N ILE A 143 -5.99 4.68 0.90
CA ILE A 143 -6.39 6.09 0.98
C ILE A 143 -7.90 6.24 0.77
N LEU A 144 -8.49 5.50 -0.16
CA LEU A 144 -9.93 5.57 -0.42
C LEU A 144 -10.77 4.92 0.68
N ALA A 145 -10.20 4.02 1.50
CA ALA A 145 -10.88 3.47 2.68
C ALA A 145 -11.26 4.53 3.71
N SER A 146 -10.55 5.66 3.73
CA SER A 146 -10.88 6.83 4.56
C SER A 146 -11.54 7.97 3.78
N ALA A 147 -11.95 7.74 2.53
CA ALA A 147 -12.69 8.74 1.76
C ALA A 147 -13.96 9.14 2.52
N ILE A 148 -14.32 10.42 2.47
CA ILE A 148 -15.55 10.91 3.12
C ILE A 148 -16.79 10.29 2.48
N ARG A 149 -16.70 9.92 1.19
CA ARG A 149 -17.75 9.26 0.44
C ARG A 149 -17.13 8.39 -0.66
N SER A 150 -17.76 7.24 -0.90
CA SER A 150 -17.45 6.35 -2.02
C SER A 150 -18.72 6.09 -2.82
N ILE A 151 -18.67 6.31 -4.12
CA ILE A 151 -19.83 6.29 -5.01
C ILE A 151 -19.51 5.36 -6.19
N VAL A 152 -20.40 4.43 -6.50
CA VAL A 152 -20.25 3.52 -7.64
C VAL A 152 -21.10 4.04 -8.79
N LEU A 153 -20.50 4.15 -9.98
CA LEU A 153 -21.22 4.46 -11.21
C LEU A 153 -21.65 3.16 -11.90
N SER A 154 -22.96 2.94 -12.00
CA SER A 154 -23.57 1.78 -12.68
C SER A 154 -24.38 2.17 -13.92
N ASP A 155 -24.98 3.36 -13.91
CA ASP A 155 -25.92 3.86 -14.92
C ASP A 155 -26.07 5.39 -14.83
N ASP A 156 -26.86 5.99 -15.74
CA ASP A 156 -27.08 7.44 -15.78
C ASP A 156 -27.74 7.99 -14.51
N ALA A 157 -28.59 7.21 -13.83
CA ALA A 157 -29.24 7.63 -12.59
C ALA A 157 -28.21 7.69 -11.44
N SER A 158 -27.32 6.71 -11.37
CA SER A 158 -26.18 6.69 -10.43
C SER A 158 -25.24 7.88 -10.66
N PHE A 159 -25.10 8.34 -11.91
CA PHE A 159 -24.30 9.51 -12.25
C PHE A 159 -24.90 10.81 -11.72
N LEU A 160 -26.21 11.02 -11.89
CA LEU A 160 -26.91 12.18 -11.33
C LEU A 160 -26.88 12.16 -9.79
N HIS A 161 -27.04 10.97 -9.21
CA HIS A 161 -26.87 10.78 -7.77
C HIS A 161 -25.45 11.15 -7.32
N ALA A 162 -24.42 10.72 -8.06
CA ALA A 162 -23.03 11.04 -7.75
C ALA A 162 -22.77 12.55 -7.69
N VAL A 163 -23.28 13.32 -8.67
CA VAL A 163 -23.16 14.78 -8.67
C VAL A 163 -23.82 15.39 -7.43
N SER A 164 -25.05 14.97 -7.11
CA SER A 164 -25.77 15.45 -5.92
C SER A 164 -24.99 15.15 -4.64
N GLU A 165 -24.45 13.94 -4.51
CA GLU A 165 -23.68 13.50 -3.33
C GLU A 165 -22.35 14.24 -3.20
N ILE A 166 -21.65 14.50 -4.30
CA ILE A 166 -20.43 15.31 -4.31
C ILE A 166 -20.73 16.70 -3.76
N ILE A 167 -21.80 17.34 -4.25
CA ILE A 167 -22.19 18.68 -3.82
C ILE A 167 -22.61 18.68 -2.34
N ALA A 168 -23.40 17.70 -1.91
CA ALA A 168 -23.85 17.59 -0.52
C ALA A 168 -22.68 17.37 0.45
N SER A 169 -21.76 16.44 0.10
CA SER A 169 -20.56 16.15 0.90
C SER A 169 -19.65 17.36 0.97
N THR A 170 -19.44 18.04 -0.17
CA THR A 170 -18.64 19.26 -0.27
C THR A 170 -19.20 20.37 0.63
N ARG A 171 -20.51 20.63 0.57
CA ARG A 171 -21.15 21.65 1.41
C ARG A 171 -21.06 21.31 2.89
N THR A 172 -21.19 20.03 3.26
CA THR A 172 -21.09 19.57 4.64
C THR A 172 -19.68 19.79 5.20
N GLU A 173 -18.65 19.42 4.42
CA GLU A 173 -17.24 19.64 4.80
C GLU A 173 -16.90 21.12 4.95
N MET A 174 -17.47 22.00 4.11
CA MET A 174 -17.26 23.45 4.25
C MET A 174 -17.88 24.03 5.53
N ILE A 175 -18.93 23.39 6.07
CA ILE A 175 -19.56 23.82 7.33
C ILE A 175 -18.75 23.35 8.54
N THR A 176 -18.22 22.13 8.49
CA THR A 176 -17.45 21.54 9.59
C THR A 176 -16.03 22.12 9.68
N ASN A 177 -15.42 22.46 8.54
CA ASN A 177 -14.03 22.90 8.47
C ASN A 177 -13.93 24.43 8.39
N LYS A 178 -13.70 25.09 9.53
CA LYS A 178 -13.65 26.57 9.64
C LYS A 178 -12.39 27.24 9.07
N ASN A 179 -11.40 26.46 8.62
CA ASN A 179 -10.17 26.97 8.03
C ASN A 179 -10.05 26.51 6.57
N PRO A 180 -10.30 27.38 5.58
CA PRO A 180 -10.00 27.05 4.19
C PRO A 180 -8.50 26.81 4.06
N LEU A 181 -8.10 25.63 3.57
CA LEU A 181 -6.70 25.25 3.33
C LEU A 181 -6.16 25.83 2.01
N ASN A 182 -6.86 26.79 1.41
CA ASN A 182 -6.54 27.33 0.09
C ASN A 182 -5.45 28.39 0.23
N VAL A 183 -4.22 28.02 -0.11
CA VAL A 183 -3.05 28.90 -0.03
C VAL A 183 -2.76 29.57 -1.38
N THR A 184 -3.42 29.13 -2.45
CA THR A 184 -2.98 29.38 -3.83
C THR A 184 -4.11 29.88 -4.73
N ASP A 185 -3.83 30.85 -5.60
CA ASP A 185 -4.78 31.37 -6.61
C ASP A 185 -4.77 30.52 -7.89
N LEU A 186 -5.90 30.45 -8.59
CA LEU A 186 -6.12 29.66 -9.80
C LEU A 186 -5.15 30.06 -10.93
N SER A 187 -4.71 31.32 -10.94
CA SER A 187 -3.69 31.85 -11.85
C SER A 187 -2.32 31.15 -11.74
N GLN A 188 -2.01 30.54 -10.59
CA GLN A 188 -0.75 29.83 -10.31
C GLN A 188 -0.81 28.33 -10.65
N ILE A 189 -1.94 27.84 -11.18
CA ILE A 189 -2.12 26.47 -11.67
C ILE A 189 -1.75 26.36 -13.16
N ASN A 190 -1.47 27.49 -13.83
CA ASN A 190 -1.04 27.48 -15.22
C ASN A 190 0.37 26.87 -15.33
N ASP A 191 0.57 25.96 -16.29
CA ASP A 191 1.86 25.34 -16.67
C ASP A 191 2.84 26.34 -17.33
N ASN A 192 2.93 27.56 -16.79
CA ASN A 192 3.81 28.61 -17.26
C ASN A 192 5.27 28.36 -16.84
N ASP A 193 5.50 27.44 -15.89
CA ASP A 193 6.83 26.90 -15.60
C ASP A 193 7.25 26.03 -16.81
N MET A 194 7.98 26.64 -17.75
CA MET A 194 8.65 25.85 -18.78
C MET A 194 9.65 24.91 -18.10
N MET A 195 9.72 23.64 -18.55
CA MET A 195 10.83 22.76 -18.17
C MET A 195 12.14 23.50 -18.43
N HIS A 196 12.84 23.92 -17.36
CA HIS A 196 14.12 24.58 -17.54
C HIS A 196 15.07 23.59 -18.20
N THR A 197 15.53 23.93 -19.39
CA THR A 197 16.58 23.17 -20.08
C THR A 197 17.91 23.47 -19.40
N PHE A 198 18.47 22.47 -18.73
CA PHE A 198 19.82 22.53 -18.19
C PHE A 198 20.81 21.81 -19.12
N PRO A 199 22.10 22.20 -19.10
CA PRO A 199 23.14 21.47 -19.82
C PRO A 199 23.11 19.98 -19.44
N GLN A 200 22.88 19.08 -20.42
CA GLN A 200 22.83 17.64 -20.14
C GLN A 200 24.23 17.13 -19.78
N GLY A 201 24.33 16.46 -18.63
CA GLY A 201 25.52 15.71 -18.27
C GLY A 201 25.71 14.51 -19.21
N SER A 202 26.95 14.15 -19.51
CA SER A 202 27.29 13.03 -20.40
C SER A 202 27.70 11.76 -19.64
N SER A 203 27.83 11.83 -18.31
CA SER A 203 28.30 10.73 -17.49
C SER A 203 27.17 9.75 -17.19
N THR A 204 27.42 8.46 -17.46
CA THR A 204 26.53 7.36 -17.07
C THR A 204 26.86 6.90 -15.65
N CYS A 205 25.83 6.67 -14.83
CA CYS A 205 26.01 6.17 -13.48
C CYS A 205 24.82 5.32 -13.02
N THR A 206 25.05 4.50 -12.00
CA THR A 206 23.99 3.72 -11.37
C THR A 206 23.18 4.59 -10.43
N VAL A 207 23.86 5.39 -9.59
CA VAL A 207 23.23 6.32 -8.64
C VAL A 207 23.75 7.73 -8.88
N LEU A 208 22.82 8.65 -9.15
CA LEU A 208 23.11 10.09 -9.20
C LEU A 208 22.65 10.75 -7.90
N ILE A 209 23.58 11.30 -7.14
CA ILE A 209 23.33 12.08 -5.93
C ILE A 209 23.25 13.56 -6.34
N CYS A 210 22.05 14.13 -6.25
CA CYS A 210 21.79 15.53 -6.60
C CYS A 210 21.75 16.39 -5.33
N THR A 211 22.52 17.47 -5.32
CA THR A 211 22.70 18.34 -4.14
C THR A 211 22.56 19.83 -4.49
N ALA A 212 22.32 20.63 -3.46
CA ALA A 212 22.61 22.06 -3.43
C ALA A 212 23.73 22.32 -2.40
N ASP A 213 24.25 23.56 -2.32
CA ASP A 213 25.42 23.88 -1.49
C ASP A 213 25.22 23.52 0.00
N ASP A 214 24.02 23.75 0.53
CA ASP A 214 23.65 23.39 1.91
C ASP A 214 23.48 21.87 2.16
N GLY A 215 23.40 21.05 1.11
CA GLY A 215 23.30 19.59 1.16
C GLY A 215 24.57 18.86 0.70
N ASP A 216 25.56 19.57 0.17
CA ASP A 216 26.76 19.00 -0.45
C ASP A 216 27.57 18.10 0.51
N PHE A 217 27.67 18.51 1.78
CA PHE A 217 28.32 17.71 2.82
C PHE A 217 27.65 16.35 3.01
N VAL A 218 26.31 16.33 3.12
CA VAL A 218 25.53 15.08 3.27
C VAL A 218 25.64 14.21 2.01
N GLY A 219 25.63 14.84 0.82
CA GLY A 219 25.86 14.13 -0.45
C GLY A 219 27.20 13.41 -0.49
N ARG A 220 28.29 14.09 -0.07
CA ARG A 220 29.63 13.50 0.02
C ARG A 220 29.72 12.38 1.07
N LEU A 221 29.12 12.59 2.24
CA LEU A 221 29.01 11.57 3.29
C LEU A 221 28.38 10.27 2.76
N ILE A 222 27.27 10.39 2.04
CA ILE A 222 26.57 9.23 1.47
C ILE A 222 27.38 8.58 0.36
N HIS A 223 27.97 9.39 -0.52
CA HIS A 223 28.87 8.90 -1.57
C HIS A 223 29.99 8.04 -0.97
N GLU A 224 30.68 8.52 0.06
CA GLU A 224 31.73 7.77 0.77
C GLU A 224 31.22 6.46 1.38
N SER A 225 30.02 6.47 1.97
CA SER A 225 29.40 5.25 2.53
C SER A 225 29.04 4.21 1.46
N LEU A 226 28.82 4.63 0.22
CA LEU A 226 28.44 3.75 -0.89
C LEU A 226 29.64 3.32 -1.75
N LEU A 227 30.83 3.89 -1.56
CA LEU A 227 32.05 3.54 -2.33
C LEU A 227 32.41 2.05 -2.27
N ASN A 228 32.08 1.38 -1.16
CA ASN A 228 32.37 -0.05 -0.99
C ASN A 228 31.35 -0.96 -1.70
N THR A 229 30.34 -0.40 -2.37
CA THR A 229 29.38 -1.14 -3.19
C THR A 229 29.92 -1.30 -4.62
N GLN A 230 29.37 -2.24 -5.40
CA GLN A 230 29.69 -2.38 -6.83
C GLN A 230 28.99 -1.35 -7.73
N LEU A 231 28.40 -0.30 -7.14
CA LEU A 231 27.59 0.69 -7.85
C LEU A 231 28.48 1.83 -8.37
N SER A 232 28.16 2.34 -9.56
CA SER A 232 28.78 3.58 -10.06
C SER A 232 28.03 4.80 -9.54
N LEU A 233 28.75 5.73 -8.90
CA LEU A 233 28.18 6.86 -8.15
C LEU A 233 28.68 8.18 -8.72
N ILE A 234 27.80 9.17 -8.84
CA ILE A 234 28.14 10.55 -9.20
C ILE A 234 27.44 11.49 -8.23
N VAL A 235 28.14 12.54 -7.79
CA VAL A 235 27.56 13.65 -7.03
C VAL A 235 27.57 14.89 -7.91
N GLU A 236 26.39 15.49 -8.13
CA GLU A 236 26.24 16.75 -8.86
C GLU A 236 25.61 17.81 -7.95
N ASN A 237 26.25 18.98 -7.86
CA ASN A 237 25.73 20.14 -7.15
C ASN A 237 25.18 21.13 -8.18
N LEU A 238 23.87 21.38 -8.11
CA LEU A 238 23.14 22.18 -9.10
C LEU A 238 22.88 23.63 -8.64
N SER A 239 23.63 24.12 -7.63
CA SER A 239 23.51 25.49 -7.14
C SER A 239 24.00 26.53 -8.14
N LYS A 240 24.84 26.13 -9.11
CA LYS A 240 25.40 27.02 -10.12
C LYS A 240 24.55 27.01 -11.41
N PRO A 241 24.30 28.17 -12.06
CA PRO A 241 23.47 28.25 -13.27
C PRO A 241 23.97 27.42 -14.48
N ASP A 242 25.26 27.14 -14.55
CA ASP A 242 25.93 26.38 -15.61
C ASP A 242 26.13 24.90 -15.26
N ALA A 243 25.61 24.45 -14.11
CA ALA A 243 25.73 23.07 -13.68
C ALA A 243 25.05 22.12 -14.69
N THR A 244 25.76 21.05 -15.04
CA THR A 244 25.20 19.96 -15.84
C THR A 244 24.48 18.97 -14.95
N CYS A 245 23.45 18.30 -15.46
CA CYS A 245 22.84 17.18 -14.77
C CYS A 245 22.72 15.90 -15.61
N SER A 246 23.20 14.79 -15.07
CA SER A 246 23.23 13.46 -15.71
C SER A 246 21.98 12.61 -15.43
N VAL A 247 20.87 13.20 -14.97
CA VAL A 247 19.66 12.48 -14.55
C VAL A 247 19.09 11.53 -15.61
N THR A 248 19.19 11.88 -16.90
CA THR A 248 18.71 11.02 -17.99
C THR A 248 19.52 9.71 -18.08
N GLN A 249 20.79 9.75 -17.70
CA GLN A 249 21.78 8.66 -17.77
C GLN A 249 21.91 7.86 -16.47
N CYS A 250 21.15 8.18 -15.42
CA CYS A 250 21.19 7.45 -14.14
C CYS A 250 20.11 6.35 -14.06
N THR A 251 20.33 5.32 -13.23
CA THR A 251 19.28 4.35 -12.87
C THR A 251 18.47 4.84 -11.68
N VAL A 252 19.15 5.27 -10.63
CA VAL A 252 18.57 5.80 -9.38
C VAL A 252 18.92 7.27 -9.24
N PHE A 253 17.93 8.09 -8.91
CA PHE A 253 18.09 9.51 -8.62
C PHE A 253 17.93 9.76 -7.11
N MET A 254 18.96 10.30 -6.47
CA MET A 254 19.01 10.51 -5.02
C MET A 254 19.11 12.01 -4.71
N PRO A 255 17.98 12.72 -4.52
CA PRO A 255 17.98 14.12 -4.14
C PRO A 255 18.27 14.29 -2.64
N ILE A 256 19.25 15.14 -2.33
CA ILE A 256 19.56 15.57 -0.96
C ILE A 256 18.71 16.80 -0.64
N LEU A 257 17.57 16.55 0.00
CA LEU A 257 16.51 17.51 0.26
C LEU A 257 16.93 18.52 1.34
N THR A 258 16.95 19.78 0.94
CA THR A 258 17.26 20.96 1.76
C THR A 258 16.40 22.15 1.33
N PRO A 259 16.29 23.21 2.16
CA PRO A 259 15.63 24.46 1.76
C PRO A 259 16.24 25.09 0.50
N GLN A 260 17.57 25.06 0.31
CA GLN A 260 18.18 25.61 -0.90
C GLN A 260 17.86 24.77 -2.13
N LEU A 261 17.81 23.43 -2.02
CA LEU A 261 17.38 22.56 -3.11
C LEU A 261 15.96 22.93 -3.58
N GLU A 262 15.03 23.14 -2.64
CA GLU A 262 13.63 23.50 -2.94
C GLU A 262 13.49 24.84 -3.68
N GLN A 263 14.42 25.77 -3.44
CA GLN A 263 14.45 27.10 -4.07
C GLN A 263 15.22 27.12 -5.40
N THR A 264 16.01 26.10 -5.69
CA THR A 264 16.91 26.08 -6.85
C THR A 264 16.19 25.58 -8.10
N PRO A 265 16.04 26.41 -9.17
CA PRO A 265 15.30 26.01 -10.37
C PRO A 265 15.88 24.81 -11.10
N LEU A 266 17.21 24.66 -11.11
CA LEU A 266 17.89 23.52 -11.72
C LEU A 266 17.61 22.20 -10.98
N CYS A 267 17.55 22.23 -9.65
CA CYS A 267 17.16 21.07 -8.85
C CYS A 267 15.72 20.65 -9.13
N ARG A 268 14.80 21.62 -9.22
CA ARG A 268 13.41 21.38 -9.62
C ARG A 268 13.34 20.72 -11.00
N ALA A 269 14.06 21.26 -11.98
CA ALA A 269 14.10 20.72 -13.34
C ALA A 269 14.71 19.30 -13.40
N ALA A 270 15.76 19.03 -12.63
CA ALA A 270 16.34 17.70 -12.51
C ALA A 270 15.33 16.69 -11.93
N LEU A 271 14.56 17.08 -10.91
CA LEU A 271 13.49 16.26 -10.35
C LEU A 271 12.33 16.05 -11.34
N GLU A 272 11.95 17.06 -12.12
CA GLU A 272 10.96 16.91 -13.19
C GLU A 272 11.41 15.93 -14.27
N GLN A 273 12.69 15.97 -14.67
CA GLN A 273 13.28 15.01 -15.60
C GLN A 273 13.35 13.60 -15.00
N ALA A 274 13.75 13.46 -13.73
CA ALA A 274 13.74 12.18 -13.03
C ALA A 274 12.33 11.57 -13.02
N ARG A 275 11.32 12.39 -12.73
CA ARG A 275 9.90 12.02 -12.72
C ARG A 275 9.41 11.64 -14.11
N PHE A 276 9.71 12.42 -15.14
CA PHE A 276 9.29 12.15 -16.53
C PHE A 276 9.88 10.84 -17.08
N HIS A 277 11.12 10.53 -16.71
CA HIS A 277 11.79 9.28 -17.08
C HIS A 277 11.51 8.12 -16.13
N CYS A 278 10.57 8.27 -15.19
CA CYS A 278 10.20 7.24 -14.20
C CYS A 278 11.41 6.68 -13.43
N LYS A 279 12.41 7.53 -13.13
CA LYS A 279 13.59 7.12 -12.36
C LYS A 279 13.18 6.69 -10.95
N GLN A 280 13.90 5.73 -10.38
CA GLN A 280 13.73 5.38 -8.96
C GLN A 280 14.29 6.53 -8.12
N ILE A 281 13.43 7.18 -7.33
CA ILE A 281 13.82 8.32 -6.49
C ILE A 281 14.04 7.84 -5.06
N VAL A 282 15.26 8.02 -4.53
CA VAL A 282 15.62 7.72 -3.14
C VAL A 282 15.89 9.03 -2.41
N PRO A 283 14.88 9.64 -1.76
CA PRO A 283 15.03 10.95 -1.14
C PRO A 283 15.72 10.91 0.21
N VAL A 284 16.60 11.88 0.46
CA VAL A 284 17.30 12.06 1.74
C VAL A 284 17.05 13.45 2.30
N ILE A 285 16.44 13.56 3.48
CA ILE A 285 16.29 14.82 4.20
C ILE A 285 17.57 15.12 4.99
N ALA A 286 18.25 16.20 4.62
CA ALA A 286 19.52 16.62 5.19
C ALA A 286 19.40 17.70 6.29
N VAL A 287 18.19 18.18 6.58
CA VAL A 287 17.95 19.25 7.57
C VAL A 287 17.01 18.77 8.68
N GLU A 288 17.43 18.95 9.94
CA GLU A 288 16.61 18.62 11.09
C GLU A 288 15.36 19.50 11.17
N LYS A 289 14.22 18.89 11.57
CA LYS A 289 12.93 19.58 11.81
C LYS A 289 12.36 20.35 10.62
N TRP A 290 12.96 20.24 9.44
CA TRP A 290 12.43 20.77 8.19
C TRP A 290 11.64 19.69 7.42
N ARG A 291 10.65 20.12 6.65
CA ARG A 291 9.86 19.27 5.77
C ARG A 291 9.67 19.98 4.43
N PRO A 292 9.74 19.24 3.30
CA PRO A 292 9.49 19.83 1.99
C PRO A 292 8.02 20.23 1.85
N GLU A 293 7.76 21.34 1.16
CA GLU A 293 6.43 21.85 0.88
C GLU A 293 6.22 22.01 -0.64
N GLY A 294 5.05 22.48 -1.06
CA GLY A 294 4.77 22.73 -2.47
C GLY A 294 5.10 21.56 -3.40
N TRP A 295 5.86 21.88 -4.45
CA TRP A 295 6.29 20.95 -5.49
C TRP A 295 7.20 19.83 -4.96
N LEU A 296 8.05 20.12 -3.97
CA LEU A 296 8.94 19.15 -3.35
C LEU A 296 8.15 18.24 -2.39
N GLY A 297 7.17 18.79 -1.68
CA GLY A 297 6.23 18.01 -0.88
C GLY A 297 5.45 17.01 -1.74
N LEU A 298 5.03 17.40 -2.95
CA LEU A 298 4.31 16.53 -3.88
C LEU A 298 5.15 15.33 -4.32
N ILE A 299 6.42 15.54 -4.71
CA ILE A 299 7.25 14.44 -5.21
C ILE A 299 7.64 13.46 -4.09
N ILE A 300 7.73 13.94 -2.85
CA ILE A 300 8.07 13.11 -1.67
C ILE A 300 6.83 12.45 -1.06
N ALA A 301 5.62 12.92 -1.36
CA ALA A 301 4.39 12.41 -0.78
C ALA A 301 4.26 10.89 -0.94
N GLY A 302 3.94 10.22 0.16
CA GLY A 302 3.86 8.76 0.22
C GLY A 302 5.18 8.00 0.09
N ARG A 303 6.32 8.62 -0.28
CA ARG A 303 7.61 7.92 -0.46
C ARG A 303 8.34 7.69 0.86
N VAL A 304 9.08 6.58 0.95
CA VAL A 304 10.06 6.37 2.03
C VAL A 304 11.24 7.32 1.81
N PHE A 305 11.60 8.09 2.84
CA PHE A 305 12.75 8.99 2.83
C PHE A 305 13.68 8.69 4.00
N PHE A 306 14.97 9.00 3.82
CA PHE A 306 16.01 8.77 4.82
C PHE A 306 16.41 10.09 5.47
N ARG A 307 16.70 10.08 6.77
CA ARG A 307 17.16 11.26 7.51
C ARG A 307 18.64 11.10 7.83
N ILE A 308 19.48 11.91 7.19
CA ILE A 308 20.94 11.86 7.33
C ILE A 308 21.39 13.31 7.49
N PHE A 309 21.90 13.66 8.67
CA PHE A 309 22.29 15.04 8.98
C PHE A 309 23.81 15.19 9.11
N ASP A 310 24.43 14.22 9.77
CA ASP A 310 25.86 14.21 10.06
C ASP A 310 26.38 12.77 10.21
N GLN A 311 27.70 12.61 10.26
CA GLN A 311 28.35 11.30 10.39
C GLN A 311 27.92 10.56 11.66
N GLU A 312 27.80 11.25 12.80
CA GLU A 312 27.53 10.62 14.09
C GLU A 312 26.11 10.06 14.11
N THR A 313 25.11 10.88 13.77
CA THR A 313 23.70 10.47 13.74
C THR A 313 23.43 9.42 12.65
N ALA A 314 24.11 9.51 11.50
CA ALA A 314 23.96 8.56 10.40
C ALA A 314 24.48 7.15 10.73
N ASN A 315 25.55 7.08 11.55
CA ASN A 315 26.16 5.81 11.96
C ASN A 315 25.68 5.32 13.32
N LYS A 316 24.98 6.18 14.09
CA LYS A 316 24.43 5.84 15.39
C LYS A 316 23.59 4.57 15.28
N PRO A 317 24.00 3.47 15.95
CA PRO A 317 23.23 2.24 15.94
C PRO A 317 21.82 2.51 16.44
N PHE A 318 20.85 2.10 15.64
CA PHE A 318 19.46 2.00 16.02
C PHE A 318 19.08 0.52 15.95
N TYR A 319 19.22 -0.12 17.11
CA TYR A 319 19.18 -1.57 17.31
C TYR A 319 20.43 -2.29 16.77
N ASP A 320 20.50 -3.06 15.69
CA ASP A 320 19.61 -3.19 14.57
C ASP A 320 20.40 -2.88 13.30
N SER A 321 20.16 -1.68 12.83
CA SER A 321 20.85 -1.08 11.71
C SER A 321 21.36 0.29 12.15
N ASN A 322 21.70 1.13 11.19
CA ASN A 322 21.81 2.56 11.38
C ASN A 322 21.24 3.26 10.13
N PRO A 323 20.92 4.57 10.21
CA PRO A 323 20.33 5.30 9.08
C PRO A 323 21.10 5.12 7.76
N ILE A 324 22.44 5.14 7.79
CA ILE A 324 23.26 5.02 6.58
C ILE A 324 23.21 3.59 5.98
N THR A 325 23.17 2.55 6.81
CA THR A 325 23.01 1.16 6.34
C THR A 325 21.63 0.94 5.73
N ASN A 326 20.59 1.51 6.33
CA ASN A 326 19.22 1.44 5.77
C ASN A 326 19.14 2.12 4.40
N LEU A 327 19.77 3.30 4.26
CA LEU A 327 19.86 4.01 2.99
C LEU A 327 20.60 3.18 1.92
N ARG A 328 21.74 2.56 2.29
CA ARG A 328 22.49 1.69 1.37
C ARG A 328 21.65 0.54 0.85
N VAL A 329 20.99 -0.21 1.75
CA VAL A 329 20.13 -1.34 1.38
C VAL A 329 19.00 -0.89 0.46
N ALA A 330 18.33 0.22 0.79
CA ALA A 330 17.26 0.76 -0.05
C ALA A 330 17.76 1.21 -1.43
N THR A 331 18.97 1.76 -1.50
CA THR A 331 19.62 2.16 -2.77
C THR A 331 19.95 0.95 -3.62
N GLU A 332 20.56 -0.10 -3.04
CA GLU A 332 20.88 -1.35 -3.74
C GLU A 332 19.62 -2.01 -4.31
N ILE A 333 18.52 -1.99 -3.57
CA ILE A 333 17.23 -2.49 -4.06
C ILE A 333 16.67 -1.62 -5.18
N ALA A 334 16.74 -0.29 -5.05
CA ALA A 334 16.29 0.64 -6.09
C ALA A 334 17.09 0.51 -7.41
N CYS A 335 18.32 -0.01 -7.35
CA CYS A 335 19.13 -0.30 -8.54
C CYS A 335 18.72 -1.56 -9.28
N GLN A 336 17.87 -2.42 -8.71
CA GLN A 336 17.44 -3.65 -9.37
C GLN A 336 16.44 -3.35 -10.51
N PRO A 337 16.52 -4.07 -11.64
CA PRO A 337 15.61 -3.85 -12.76
C PRO A 337 14.17 -4.17 -12.36
N PHE A 338 13.29 -3.20 -12.55
CA PHE A 338 11.85 -3.30 -12.27
C PHE A 338 11.12 -3.49 -13.62
N PRO A 339 10.46 -4.64 -13.87
CA PRO A 339 9.69 -4.82 -15.09
C PRO A 339 8.57 -3.81 -15.13
N SER A 340 8.35 -3.22 -16.30
CA SER A 340 7.19 -2.40 -16.60
C SER A 340 5.90 -3.18 -16.35
N GLU A 341 4.81 -2.46 -16.14
CA GLU A 341 3.51 -3.07 -15.91
C GLU A 341 3.06 -3.97 -17.07
N THR A 342 3.31 -3.55 -18.31
CA THR A 342 3.03 -4.36 -19.50
C THR A 342 3.82 -5.67 -19.49
N GLU A 343 5.09 -5.63 -19.08
CA GLU A 343 5.91 -6.84 -18.93
C GLU A 343 5.35 -7.75 -17.83
N ARG A 344 4.88 -7.19 -16.70
CA ARG A 344 4.25 -7.97 -15.62
C ARG A 344 2.99 -8.67 -16.09
N GLU A 345 2.08 -7.94 -16.77
CA GLU A 345 0.86 -8.53 -17.29
C GLU A 345 1.16 -9.61 -18.34
N ALA A 346 2.16 -9.39 -19.20
CA ALA A 346 2.56 -10.39 -20.19
C ALA A 346 3.10 -11.66 -19.52
N ILE A 347 3.94 -11.54 -18.49
CA ILE A 347 4.44 -12.68 -17.71
C ILE A 347 3.27 -13.46 -17.09
N GLU A 348 2.30 -12.77 -16.49
CA GLU A 348 1.15 -13.42 -15.87
C GLU A 348 0.23 -14.09 -16.89
N LYS A 349 -0.09 -13.41 -18.00
CA LYS A 349 -0.88 -13.99 -19.10
C LYS A 349 -0.23 -15.25 -19.65
N ASN A 350 1.09 -15.20 -19.89
CA ASN A 350 1.83 -16.36 -20.38
C ASN A 350 1.78 -17.54 -19.39
N ALA A 351 1.93 -17.27 -18.09
CA ALA A 351 1.83 -18.31 -17.07
C ALA A 351 0.43 -18.97 -17.03
N LEU A 352 -0.64 -18.15 -17.07
CA LEU A 352 -2.02 -18.64 -17.11
C LEU A 352 -2.31 -19.43 -18.39
N GLN A 353 -1.78 -18.98 -19.54
CA GLN A 353 -1.97 -19.66 -20.81
C GLN A 353 -1.29 -21.03 -20.82
N ILE A 354 -0.08 -21.14 -20.26
CA ILE A 354 0.61 -22.44 -20.10
C ILE A 354 -0.23 -23.40 -19.26
N GLU A 355 -0.80 -22.94 -18.14
CA GLU A 355 -1.67 -23.76 -17.30
C GLU A 355 -2.97 -24.17 -18.01
N LEU A 356 -3.57 -23.25 -18.78
CA LEU A 356 -4.75 -23.51 -19.60
C LEU A 356 -4.48 -24.57 -20.67
N ASP A 357 -3.34 -24.49 -21.36
CA ASP A 357 -2.96 -25.44 -22.40
C ASP A 357 -2.76 -26.85 -21.82
N ILE A 358 -2.20 -26.95 -20.60
CA ILE A 358 -2.12 -28.21 -19.86
C ILE A 358 -3.52 -28.77 -19.58
N CYS A 359 -4.45 -27.96 -19.06
CA CYS A 359 -5.82 -28.40 -18.82
C CYS A 359 -6.54 -28.82 -20.12
N LYS A 360 -6.39 -28.02 -21.18
CA LYS A 360 -6.96 -28.28 -22.50
C LYS A 360 -6.47 -29.60 -23.10
N SER A 361 -5.21 -29.98 -22.86
CA SER A 361 -4.66 -31.26 -23.32
C SER A 361 -5.26 -32.49 -22.64
N LYS A 362 -5.87 -32.31 -21.46
CA LYS A 362 -6.42 -33.38 -20.62
C LYS A 362 -7.94 -33.49 -20.66
N LEU A 363 -8.63 -32.43 -21.07
CA LEU A 363 -10.09 -32.37 -21.12
C LEU A 363 -10.64 -33.04 -22.37
N SER A 364 -11.74 -33.78 -22.22
CA SER A 364 -12.46 -34.36 -23.36
C SER A 364 -13.25 -33.33 -24.16
N ILE A 365 -13.71 -32.24 -23.51
CA ILE A 365 -14.51 -31.17 -24.11
C ILE A 365 -13.87 -29.80 -23.83
N TRP A 366 -13.68 -29.00 -24.87
CA TRP A 366 -13.17 -27.63 -24.79
C TRP A 366 -13.99 -26.65 -25.64
N PRO A 367 -14.31 -25.44 -25.15
CA PRO A 367 -14.07 -24.93 -23.80
C PRO A 367 -14.99 -25.58 -22.74
N PRO A 368 -14.59 -25.60 -21.47
CA PRO A 368 -15.43 -26.08 -20.37
C PRO A 368 -16.70 -25.22 -20.22
N LYS A 369 -17.75 -25.80 -19.61
CA LYS A 369 -18.98 -25.07 -19.31
C LYS A 369 -18.68 -23.95 -18.31
N ARG A 370 -18.89 -22.69 -18.71
CA ARG A 370 -18.67 -21.52 -17.86
C ARG A 370 -19.60 -21.53 -16.63
N LYS A 371 -19.04 -21.30 -15.44
CA LYS A 371 -19.79 -21.10 -14.19
C LYS A 371 -19.80 -19.63 -13.78
N SER A 372 -20.77 -19.24 -12.96
CA SER A 372 -20.98 -17.85 -12.51
C SER A 372 -20.03 -17.44 -11.35
N HIS A 373 -18.72 -17.60 -11.53
CA HIS A 373 -17.71 -17.19 -10.54
C HIS A 373 -17.65 -15.66 -10.33
N VAL A 374 -18.13 -14.88 -11.31
CA VAL A 374 -18.03 -13.42 -11.40
C VAL A 374 -18.82 -12.65 -10.32
N ILE A 375 -19.94 -13.20 -9.82
CA ILE A 375 -20.86 -12.45 -8.94
C ILE A 375 -20.43 -12.51 -7.46
N ASN A 376 -19.75 -13.59 -7.04
CA ASN A 376 -19.37 -13.78 -5.64
C ASN A 376 -18.10 -13.02 -5.24
N SER A 377 -17.19 -12.75 -6.19
CA SER A 377 -15.96 -11.99 -5.92
C SER A 377 -16.23 -10.52 -5.60
N MET A 378 -17.41 -9.97 -5.94
CA MET A 378 -17.73 -8.54 -5.87
C MET A 378 -18.47 -8.08 -4.61
N LYS A 379 -18.92 -8.99 -3.73
CA LYS A 379 -19.54 -8.60 -2.45
C LYS A 379 -18.52 -8.00 -1.48
N ALA A 380 -18.90 -6.95 -0.75
CA ALA A 380 -18.09 -6.39 0.32
C ALA A 380 -17.79 -7.48 1.36
N ARG A 381 -16.51 -7.62 1.74
CA ARG A 381 -16.11 -8.58 2.77
C ARG A 381 -16.46 -8.02 4.14
N GLN A 382 -16.83 -8.90 5.04
CA GLN A 382 -17.00 -8.57 6.45
C GLN A 382 -15.81 -9.14 7.23
N PRO A 383 -15.35 -8.43 8.27
CA PRO A 383 -14.33 -8.93 9.18
C PRO A 383 -14.68 -10.31 9.74
N VAL A 384 -13.73 -11.25 9.67
CA VAL A 384 -13.92 -12.64 10.10
C VAL A 384 -13.87 -12.73 11.61
N ARG A 385 -14.94 -13.24 12.22
CA ARG A 385 -15.03 -13.44 13.67
C ARG A 385 -15.09 -14.93 13.99
N VAL A 386 -14.39 -15.33 15.05
CA VAL A 386 -14.35 -16.70 15.55
C VAL A 386 -14.59 -16.67 17.04
N GLN A 387 -15.43 -17.57 17.55
CA GLN A 387 -15.54 -17.80 18.98
C GLN A 387 -14.27 -18.51 19.46
N LEU A 388 -13.49 -17.82 20.29
CA LEU A 388 -12.29 -18.39 20.89
C LEU A 388 -12.69 -19.30 22.05
N GLN A 389 -11.98 -20.42 22.20
CA GLN A 389 -12.07 -21.26 23.38
C GLN A 389 -11.49 -20.49 24.58
N GLU A 390 -12.10 -20.67 25.76
CA GLU A 390 -11.55 -20.08 26.98
C GLU A 390 -10.20 -20.73 27.30
N PRO A 391 -9.16 -19.93 27.59
CA PRO A 391 -7.86 -20.47 27.99
C PRO A 391 -8.02 -21.19 29.32
N HIS A 392 -7.43 -22.37 29.44
CA HIS A 392 -7.42 -23.13 30.68
C HIS A 392 -6.20 -24.05 30.72
N ALA A 393 -5.46 -24.00 31.83
CA ALA A 393 -4.40 -24.94 32.12
C ALA A 393 -4.45 -25.37 33.59
N ASP A 394 -4.42 -26.68 33.81
CA ASP A 394 -4.26 -27.28 35.13
C ASP A 394 -2.78 -27.33 35.57
N SER A 395 -1.85 -27.11 34.64
CA SER A 395 -0.41 -27.26 34.81
C SER A 395 0.33 -25.93 35.00
N TYR A 396 1.57 -26.00 35.50
CA TYR A 396 2.41 -24.83 35.74
C TYR A 396 3.05 -24.31 34.44
N PHE A 397 2.79 -23.05 34.09
CA PHE A 397 3.42 -22.36 32.97
C PHE A 397 4.54 -21.41 33.45
N GLU A 398 5.76 -21.62 32.95
CA GLU A 398 6.85 -20.66 33.09
C GLU A 398 7.01 -19.85 31.79
N HIS A 399 6.84 -18.53 31.87
CA HIS A 399 7.12 -17.66 30.75
C HIS A 399 8.62 -17.43 30.62
N THR A 400 9.18 -17.81 29.47
CA THR A 400 10.57 -17.50 29.11
C THR A 400 10.57 -16.24 28.25
N HIS A 401 11.23 -15.18 28.71
CA HIS A 401 11.47 -14.01 27.86
C HIS A 401 12.53 -14.38 26.83
N HIS A 402 12.13 -14.40 25.57
CA HIS A 402 13.05 -14.62 24.47
C HIS A 402 13.61 -13.29 24.00
N SER A 403 14.95 -13.21 23.91
CA SER A 403 15.62 -12.14 23.17
C SER A 403 16.42 -12.74 22.03
N ILE A 404 16.19 -12.27 20.80
CA ILE A 404 16.87 -12.83 19.62
C ILE A 404 18.18 -12.08 19.34
N THR A 405 19.32 -12.70 19.67
CA THR A 405 20.66 -12.16 19.33
C THR A 405 21.08 -12.55 17.91
N ARG A 406 21.58 -11.57 17.14
CA ARG A 406 21.57 -11.53 15.65
C ARG A 406 22.54 -12.44 14.89
N ILE A 407 23.12 -13.48 15.49
CA ILE A 407 23.95 -14.42 14.72
C ILE A 407 23.08 -15.25 13.75
N THR A 408 21.77 -15.38 14.02
CA THR A 408 20.82 -16.19 13.23
C THR A 408 19.49 -15.48 12.91
N PHE A 409 19.37 -14.16 13.14
CA PHE A 409 18.11 -13.44 12.89
C PHE A 409 17.83 -13.32 11.39
N LYS A 410 16.83 -14.06 10.92
CA LYS A 410 16.29 -13.91 9.56
C LYS A 410 15.16 -12.88 9.60
N ALA A 411 15.34 -11.72 8.98
CA ALA A 411 14.29 -10.70 8.88
C ALA A 411 12.95 -11.29 8.37
N PRO A 412 11.80 -10.66 8.70
CA PRO A 412 10.53 -10.94 8.05
C PRO A 412 10.71 -11.10 6.53
N PRO A 413 10.03 -12.08 5.91
CA PRO A 413 10.07 -12.25 4.47
C PRO A 413 9.57 -10.96 3.80
N ALA A 414 10.27 -10.50 2.76
CA ALA A 414 9.78 -9.40 1.95
C ALA A 414 8.38 -9.75 1.39
N ILE A 415 7.41 -8.89 1.63
CA ILE A 415 6.02 -9.01 1.17
C ILE A 415 5.86 -8.61 -0.29
N VAL A 416 6.90 -8.03 -0.87
CA VAL A 416 7.03 -7.80 -2.31
C VAL A 416 8.18 -8.63 -2.87
N ASP A 417 8.10 -9.01 -4.15
CA ASP A 417 9.21 -9.64 -4.85
C ASP A 417 10.26 -8.63 -5.32
N GLN A 418 11.31 -9.13 -5.97
CA GLN A 418 12.39 -8.29 -6.51
C GLN A 418 11.90 -7.29 -7.58
N TYR A 419 10.64 -7.40 -7.98
CA TYR A 419 9.94 -6.54 -8.92
C TYR A 419 8.86 -5.72 -8.23
N GLY A 420 8.83 -5.64 -6.90
CA GLY A 420 7.81 -4.89 -6.14
C GLY A 420 6.39 -5.39 -6.31
N LEU A 421 6.17 -6.59 -6.86
CA LEU A 421 4.86 -7.22 -6.89
C LEU A 421 4.55 -7.81 -5.52
N PRO A 422 3.33 -7.62 -4.98
CA PRO A 422 2.89 -8.33 -3.78
C PRO A 422 3.15 -9.83 -3.92
N LYS A 423 4.02 -10.37 -3.08
CA LYS A 423 4.07 -11.81 -2.86
C LYS A 423 2.77 -12.14 -2.17
N ARG A 424 1.94 -12.98 -2.81
CA ARG A 424 0.76 -13.60 -2.18
C ARG A 424 1.19 -14.61 -1.12
N LYS A 425 2.00 -14.16 -0.18
CA LYS A 425 2.43 -14.88 0.99
C LYS A 425 1.40 -14.60 2.07
N LEU A 426 0.79 -15.66 2.58
CA LEU A 426 -0.09 -15.56 3.73
C LEU A 426 0.75 -15.45 5.00
N LEU A 427 0.90 -14.23 5.50
CA LEU A 427 1.38 -14.01 6.85
C LEU A 427 0.28 -14.41 7.84
N ASP A 428 0.67 -14.94 9.00
CA ASP A 428 -0.28 -15.25 10.06
C ASP A 428 -0.86 -13.95 10.62
N CYS A 429 -0.01 -12.93 10.85
CA CYS A 429 -0.48 -11.60 11.19
C CYS A 429 0.44 -10.46 10.70
N MET A 430 -0.13 -9.25 10.66
CA MET A 430 0.59 -8.00 10.58
C MET A 430 0.40 -7.22 11.89
N ILE A 431 1.47 -6.59 12.39
CA ILE A 431 1.37 -5.71 13.56
C ILE A 431 1.09 -4.28 13.11
N SER A 432 -0.05 -3.76 13.55
CA SER A 432 -0.46 -2.38 13.37
C SER A 432 -0.22 -1.60 14.66
N TYR A 433 0.62 -0.57 14.63
CA TYR A 433 0.97 0.17 15.83
C TYR A 433 1.41 1.61 15.53
N GLN A 434 1.51 2.42 16.59
CA GLN A 434 2.09 3.75 16.50
C GLN A 434 3.57 3.72 16.89
N TRP A 435 4.43 4.40 16.11
CA TRP A 435 5.90 4.49 16.24
C TRP A 435 6.42 4.77 17.65
N GLY A 436 5.63 5.39 18.53
CA GLY A 436 5.99 5.56 19.95
C GLY A 436 6.10 4.26 20.75
N LYS A 437 5.60 3.12 20.24
CA LYS A 437 5.53 1.81 20.93
C LYS A 437 6.48 0.76 20.33
N GLN A 438 7.47 1.17 19.54
CA GLN A 438 8.42 0.26 18.84
C GLN A 438 9.08 -0.78 19.75
N ASN A 439 9.41 -0.42 21.01
CA ASN A 439 10.05 -1.35 21.95
C ASN A 439 9.14 -2.53 22.32
N LEU A 440 7.93 -2.23 22.78
CA LEU A 440 6.95 -3.25 23.16
C LEU A 440 6.58 -4.14 21.97
N VAL A 441 6.37 -3.54 20.80
CA VAL A 441 6.07 -4.27 19.55
C VAL A 441 7.16 -5.25 19.19
N ARG A 442 8.43 -4.87 19.39
CA ARG A 442 9.57 -5.73 19.13
C ARG A 442 9.62 -6.93 20.06
N GLU A 443 9.48 -6.70 21.37
CA GLU A 443 9.50 -7.78 22.36
C GLU A 443 8.39 -8.81 22.07
N ILE A 444 7.19 -8.31 21.73
CA ILE A 444 6.07 -9.18 21.33
C ILE A 444 6.37 -9.90 20.02
N TYR A 445 6.95 -9.24 19.02
CA TYR A 445 7.33 -9.88 17.77
C TYR A 445 8.32 -11.03 18.01
N GLU A 446 9.31 -10.85 18.89
CA GLU A 446 10.29 -11.89 19.21
C GLU A 446 9.61 -13.12 19.82
N ASP A 447 8.64 -12.93 20.73
CA ASP A 447 7.83 -14.03 21.28
C ASP A 447 6.91 -14.70 20.25
N LEU A 448 6.25 -13.92 19.40
CA LEU A 448 5.43 -14.43 18.29
C LEU A 448 6.29 -15.31 17.37
N ARG A 449 7.51 -14.85 17.08
CA ARG A 449 8.45 -15.57 16.22
C ARG A 449 8.96 -16.86 16.84
N MET A 450 9.30 -16.85 18.13
CA MET A 450 9.68 -18.07 18.86
C MET A 450 8.57 -19.11 18.90
N ARG A 451 7.32 -18.66 18.78
CA ARG A 451 6.14 -19.52 18.65
C ARG A 451 5.79 -19.87 17.21
N ASN A 452 6.64 -19.57 16.22
CA ASN A 452 6.40 -19.82 14.80
C ASN A 452 5.14 -19.12 14.24
N VAL A 453 4.88 -17.89 14.66
CA VAL A 453 3.86 -17.02 14.03
C VAL A 453 4.53 -16.15 12.97
N GLU A 454 4.21 -16.36 11.69
CA GLU A 454 4.74 -15.53 10.60
C GLU A 454 4.15 -14.13 10.67
N THR A 455 4.98 -13.18 11.08
CA THR A 455 4.55 -11.81 11.41
C THR A 455 5.31 -10.78 10.56
N TRP A 456 4.62 -9.72 10.14
CA TRP A 456 5.21 -8.57 9.44
C TRP A 456 4.86 -7.24 10.12
N PHE A 457 5.78 -6.27 10.06
CA PHE A 457 5.60 -4.90 10.55
C PHE A 457 6.67 -3.97 9.96
N ASP A 458 6.47 -2.65 10.08
CA ASP A 458 7.24 -1.61 9.38
C ASP A 458 8.75 -1.55 9.70
N ILE A 459 9.22 -1.87 10.92
CA ILE A 459 10.65 -1.75 11.29
C ILE A 459 11.51 -2.80 10.56
N TRP A 460 11.06 -4.05 10.56
CA TRP A 460 11.81 -5.19 10.04
C TRP A 460 11.25 -5.75 8.72
N GLY A 461 10.13 -5.21 8.25
CA GLY A 461 9.42 -5.66 7.06
C GLY A 461 10.03 -5.22 5.73
N SER A 462 11.17 -4.50 5.76
CA SER A 462 11.85 -3.93 4.59
C SER A 462 10.90 -3.07 3.74
N MET A 463 10.33 -2.01 4.34
CA MET A 463 9.52 -1.05 3.60
C MET A 463 10.33 -0.41 2.46
N GLN A 464 9.76 -0.42 1.26
CA GLN A 464 10.40 0.09 0.05
C GLN A 464 9.40 0.90 -0.76
N GLY A 465 9.90 1.90 -1.50
CA GLY A 465 9.08 2.70 -2.40
C GLY A 465 8.05 3.56 -1.66
N SER A 466 6.77 3.32 -1.94
CA SER A 466 5.65 4.02 -1.32
C SER A 466 5.29 3.38 0.02
N THR A 467 5.33 4.18 1.09
CA THR A 467 4.95 3.81 2.45
C THR A 467 3.51 3.29 2.48
N ASN A 468 2.59 3.99 1.81
CA ASN A 468 1.17 3.61 1.80
C ASN A 468 0.96 2.29 1.04
N ASP A 469 1.70 2.06 -0.06
CA ASP A 469 1.62 0.79 -0.80
C ASP A 469 2.20 -0.35 0.04
N ALA A 470 3.36 -0.17 0.64
CA ALA A 470 3.99 -1.20 1.48
C ALA A 470 3.10 -1.61 2.66
N MET A 471 2.48 -0.65 3.36
CA MET A 471 1.54 -0.96 4.46
C MET A 471 0.28 -1.65 3.95
N ALA A 472 -0.29 -1.19 2.84
CA ALA A 472 -1.46 -1.82 2.24
C ALA A 472 -1.17 -3.26 1.77
N THR A 473 -0.01 -3.49 1.15
CA THR A 473 0.46 -4.84 0.82
C THR A 473 0.64 -5.68 2.08
N GLY A 474 1.13 -5.10 3.19
CA GLY A 474 1.20 -5.78 4.49
C GLY A 474 -0.16 -6.29 4.95
N VAL A 475 -1.20 -5.44 4.86
CA VAL A 475 -2.59 -5.78 5.18
C VAL A 475 -3.11 -6.89 4.26
N GLU A 476 -2.88 -6.75 2.95
CA GLU A 476 -3.31 -7.74 1.94
C GLU A 476 -2.67 -9.11 2.17
N CYS A 477 -1.37 -9.15 2.50
CA CYS A 477 -0.64 -10.39 2.80
C CYS A 477 -1.00 -11.00 4.15
N ALA A 478 -1.52 -10.23 5.11
CA ALA A 478 -1.86 -10.71 6.44
C ALA A 478 -3.24 -11.36 6.52
N LYS A 479 -3.34 -12.42 7.32
CA LYS A 479 -4.65 -13.01 7.68
C LYS A 479 -5.32 -12.28 8.83
N VAL A 480 -4.53 -11.85 9.81
CA VAL A 480 -4.97 -11.17 11.03
C VAL A 480 -4.18 -9.88 11.21
N ILE A 481 -4.81 -8.83 11.74
CA ILE A 481 -4.15 -7.59 12.12
C ILE A 481 -4.10 -7.51 13.65
N LEU A 482 -2.88 -7.47 14.20
CA LEU A 482 -2.62 -7.29 15.63
C LEU A 482 -2.48 -5.79 15.91
N VAL A 483 -3.49 -5.18 16.53
CA VAL A 483 -3.59 -3.73 16.72
C VAL A 483 -3.10 -3.32 18.10
N PHE A 484 -2.04 -2.53 18.17
CA PHE A 484 -1.52 -1.94 19.40
C PHE A 484 -2.20 -0.60 19.65
N LEU A 485 -3.34 -0.67 20.31
CA LEU A 485 -4.21 0.48 20.52
C LEU A 485 -3.64 1.38 21.61
N SER A 486 -3.51 2.67 21.29
CA SER A 486 -3.07 3.74 22.18
C SER A 486 -3.79 5.03 21.81
N LYS A 487 -3.73 6.05 22.66
CA LYS A 487 -4.29 7.36 22.32
C LYS A 487 -3.67 7.93 21.03
N LYS A 488 -2.35 7.85 20.90
CA LYS A 488 -1.62 8.32 19.71
C LYS A 488 -1.88 7.48 18.46
N TYR A 489 -2.30 6.23 18.61
CA TYR A 489 -2.74 5.40 17.48
C TYR A 489 -4.06 5.93 16.91
N ILE A 490 -5.01 6.26 17.78
CA ILE A 490 -6.33 6.80 17.38
C ILE A 490 -6.17 8.18 16.72
N GLU A 491 -5.24 9.00 17.20
CA GLU A 491 -4.93 10.33 16.65
C GLU A 491 -4.13 10.27 15.34
N SER A 492 -3.55 9.12 14.99
CA SER A 492 -2.69 8.98 13.81
C SER A 492 -3.52 8.72 12.55
N THR A 493 -3.41 9.61 11.56
CA THR A 493 -4.06 9.44 10.25
C THR A 493 -3.62 8.16 9.55
N ASN A 494 -2.34 7.79 9.62
CA ASN A 494 -1.81 6.58 8.98
C ASN A 494 -2.36 5.30 9.65
N CYS A 495 -2.42 5.27 10.99
CA CYS A 495 -2.97 4.12 11.72
C CYS A 495 -4.47 3.96 11.45
N ARG A 496 -5.21 5.07 11.39
CA ARG A 496 -6.64 5.08 11.03
C ARG A 496 -6.85 4.53 9.62
N LEU A 497 -6.07 4.98 8.64
CA LEU A 497 -6.11 4.50 7.26
C LEU A 497 -5.92 2.99 7.19
N GLU A 498 -4.89 2.49 7.85
CA GLU A 498 -4.57 1.05 7.87
C GLU A 498 -5.68 0.21 8.50
N LEU A 499 -6.26 0.67 9.61
CA LEU A 499 -7.35 -0.04 10.28
C LEU A 499 -8.62 -0.04 9.41
N GLN A 500 -8.99 1.12 8.85
CA GLN A 500 -10.15 1.22 7.95
C GLN A 500 -9.98 0.35 6.70
N TYR A 501 -8.78 0.36 6.11
CA TYR A 501 -8.46 -0.51 4.99
C TYR A 501 -8.56 -1.98 5.37
N SER A 502 -8.04 -2.38 6.53
CA SER A 502 -8.14 -3.74 7.04
C SER A 502 -9.59 -4.20 7.24
N VAL A 503 -10.46 -3.31 7.73
CA VAL A 503 -11.91 -3.56 7.85
C VAL A 503 -12.53 -3.77 6.46
N GLN A 504 -12.23 -2.90 5.50
CA GLN A 504 -12.72 -3.01 4.12
C GLN A 504 -12.26 -4.31 3.44
N ARG A 505 -11.04 -4.78 3.75
CA ARG A 505 -10.49 -6.05 3.29
C ARG A 505 -11.08 -7.26 4.01
N GLY A 506 -11.90 -7.06 5.05
CA GLY A 506 -12.52 -8.10 5.84
C GLY A 506 -11.52 -8.90 6.68
N LYS A 507 -10.45 -8.24 7.16
CA LYS A 507 -9.44 -8.88 8.01
C LYS A 507 -9.98 -9.09 9.43
N ALA A 508 -9.48 -10.12 10.09
CA ALA A 508 -9.72 -10.34 11.51
C ALA A 508 -8.75 -9.50 12.37
N PHE A 509 -9.16 -9.15 13.59
CA PHE A 509 -8.36 -8.35 14.51
C PHE A 509 -8.08 -9.05 15.83
N VAL A 510 -6.92 -8.74 16.41
CA VAL A 510 -6.63 -8.93 17.83
C VAL A 510 -6.19 -7.58 18.38
N ILE A 511 -6.85 -7.09 19.43
CA ILE A 511 -6.62 -5.74 19.96
C ILE A 511 -5.80 -5.81 21.25
N LEU A 512 -4.69 -5.08 21.30
CA LEU A 512 -3.86 -4.92 22.48
C LEU A 512 -3.97 -3.47 22.97
N HIS A 513 -4.62 -3.24 24.11
CA HIS A 513 -4.68 -1.93 24.75
C HIS A 513 -3.35 -1.65 25.45
N THR A 514 -2.59 -0.70 24.92
CA THR A 514 -1.24 -0.38 25.42
C THR A 514 -1.19 0.79 26.39
N GLU A 515 -2.37 1.35 26.73
CA GLU A 515 -2.56 2.42 27.71
C GLU A 515 -3.92 2.21 28.40
N PRO A 516 -4.04 2.46 29.71
CA PRO A 516 -5.31 2.33 30.41
C PRO A 516 -6.26 3.49 30.10
N ASN A 517 -7.58 3.25 30.20
CA ASN A 517 -8.63 4.27 30.13
C ASN A 517 -8.60 5.14 28.85
N ILE A 518 -8.32 4.53 27.70
CA ILE A 518 -8.36 5.24 26.42
C ILE A 518 -9.81 5.55 26.06
N ALA A 519 -10.13 6.83 25.84
CA ALA A 519 -11.41 7.23 25.29
C ALA A 519 -11.48 6.85 23.80
N LEU A 520 -12.29 5.84 23.48
CA LEU A 520 -12.49 5.37 22.11
C LEU A 520 -13.58 6.18 21.41
N GLN A 521 -13.28 6.59 20.18
CA GLN A 521 -14.26 7.24 19.30
C GLN A 521 -15.20 6.19 18.68
N GLN A 522 -16.40 6.60 18.27
CA GLN A 522 -17.42 5.68 17.74
C GLN A 522 -16.90 4.83 16.57
N TRP A 523 -16.19 5.44 15.63
CA TRP A 523 -15.69 4.75 14.43
C TRP A 523 -14.74 3.58 14.75
N ILE A 524 -13.94 3.69 15.82
CA ILE A 524 -13.01 2.63 16.20
C ILE A 524 -13.70 1.56 17.04
N LEU A 525 -14.68 1.93 17.88
CA LEU A 525 -15.50 0.97 18.61
C LEU A 525 -16.20 0.01 17.64
N GLU A 526 -16.83 0.56 16.59
CA GLU A 526 -17.49 -0.23 15.54
C GLU A 526 -16.50 -1.13 14.78
N ALA A 527 -15.28 -0.65 14.53
CA ALA A 527 -14.26 -1.42 13.82
C ALA A 527 -13.76 -2.64 14.62
N ILE A 528 -13.61 -2.50 15.95
CA ILE A 528 -13.03 -3.54 16.81
C ILE A 528 -14.07 -4.39 17.55
N GLU A 529 -15.37 -4.11 17.37
CA GLU A 529 -16.44 -4.82 18.04
C GLU A 529 -16.46 -6.32 17.70
N GLY A 530 -16.55 -7.15 18.75
CA GLY A 530 -16.60 -8.60 18.65
C GLY A 530 -15.25 -9.27 18.39
N PHE A 531 -14.14 -8.54 18.47
CA PHE A 531 -12.78 -9.09 18.39
C PHE A 531 -12.16 -9.30 19.78
N PRO A 532 -11.24 -10.25 19.94
CA PRO A 532 -10.51 -10.45 21.19
C PRO A 532 -9.66 -9.22 21.53
N GLN A 533 -9.74 -8.78 22.78
CA GLN A 533 -9.04 -7.61 23.29
C GLN A 533 -8.30 -7.93 24.58
N TYR A 534 -7.08 -7.42 24.74
CA TYR A 534 -6.22 -7.67 25.90
C TYR A 534 -5.53 -6.38 26.35
N ASP A 535 -5.41 -6.17 27.66
CA ASP A 535 -4.64 -5.07 28.22
C ASP A 535 -3.16 -5.44 28.31
N VAL A 536 -2.30 -4.77 27.52
CA VAL A 536 -0.86 -5.02 27.42
C VAL A 536 -0.09 -3.71 27.56
N TYR A 537 -0.03 -3.18 28.77
CA TYR A 537 0.63 -1.89 29.06
C TYR A 537 2.15 -1.97 29.08
N SER A 538 2.71 -3.16 29.35
CA SER A 538 4.14 -3.46 29.33
C SER A 538 4.36 -4.93 28.99
N TYR A 539 5.61 -5.28 28.68
CA TYR A 539 5.98 -6.66 28.41
C TYR A 539 5.71 -7.60 29.60
N ASP A 540 5.88 -7.12 30.84
CA ASP A 540 5.64 -7.96 32.03
C ASP A 540 4.20 -8.43 32.17
N VAL A 541 3.23 -7.69 31.61
CA VAL A 541 1.82 -8.09 31.62
C VAL A 541 1.60 -9.36 30.81
N LEU A 542 2.39 -9.60 29.76
CA LEU A 542 2.30 -10.79 28.93
C LEU A 542 2.62 -12.10 29.67
N LYS A 543 3.34 -11.97 30.80
CA LYS A 543 3.69 -13.08 31.69
C LYS A 543 2.55 -13.47 32.62
N GLN A 544 1.56 -12.59 32.79
CA GLN A 544 0.43 -12.85 33.68
C GLN A 544 -0.40 -14.00 33.14
N LEU A 545 -0.85 -14.85 34.06
CA LEU A 545 -1.64 -16.02 33.74
C LEU A 545 -3.12 -15.65 33.67
N ILE A 546 -3.75 -15.94 32.53
CA ILE A 546 -5.19 -15.94 32.33
C ILE A 546 -5.63 -17.39 32.45
N ASN A 547 -6.31 -17.74 33.56
CA ASN A 547 -6.74 -19.11 33.86
C ASN A 547 -5.61 -20.15 33.72
N GLY A 548 -4.44 -19.84 34.29
CA GLY A 548 -3.26 -20.72 34.25
C GLY A 548 -2.40 -20.57 32.99
N VAL A 549 -2.81 -19.77 32.00
CA VAL A 549 -2.12 -19.65 30.69
C VAL A 549 -1.47 -18.28 30.53
N PRO A 550 -0.18 -18.17 30.16
CA PRO A 550 0.44 -16.88 29.89
C PRO A 550 -0.32 -16.11 28.82
N MET A 551 -0.57 -14.82 29.06
CA MET A 551 -1.34 -13.97 28.14
C MET A 551 -0.77 -13.98 26.71
N ILE A 552 0.54 -14.05 26.53
CA ILE A 552 1.15 -14.18 25.20
C ILE A 552 0.69 -15.44 24.45
N ASP A 553 0.53 -16.57 25.14
CA ASP A 553 0.08 -17.82 24.54
C ASP A 553 -1.42 -17.75 24.18
N VAL A 554 -2.22 -17.05 24.99
CA VAL A 554 -3.63 -16.73 24.67
C VAL A 554 -3.74 -15.87 23.42
N ILE A 555 -2.92 -14.82 23.31
CA ILE A 555 -2.86 -13.94 22.12
C ILE A 555 -2.46 -14.74 20.88
N VAL A 556 -1.43 -15.59 20.98
CA VAL A 556 -0.97 -16.43 19.87
C VAL A 556 -2.06 -17.39 19.41
N GLN A 557 -2.81 -17.98 20.34
CA GLN A 557 -3.92 -18.87 20.00
C GLN A 557 -5.07 -18.12 19.32
N ALA A 558 -5.38 -16.90 19.75
CA ALA A 558 -6.35 -16.03 19.09
C ALA A 558 -5.93 -15.71 17.65
N VAL A 559 -4.68 -15.30 17.44
CA VAL A 559 -4.12 -15.03 16.10
C VAL A 559 -4.26 -16.26 15.20
N ARG A 560 -3.88 -17.45 15.68
CA ARG A 560 -3.97 -18.67 14.88
C ARG A 560 -5.38 -19.08 14.51
N SER A 561 -6.29 -19.02 15.47
CA SER A 561 -7.69 -19.40 15.27
C SER A 561 -8.36 -18.49 14.22
N LEU A 562 -8.12 -17.18 14.34
CA LEU A 562 -8.60 -16.19 13.36
C LEU A 562 -7.91 -16.38 11.99
N ALA A 563 -6.59 -16.61 11.98
CA ALA A 563 -5.83 -16.84 10.75
C ALA A 563 -6.27 -18.11 10.00
N GLN A 564 -6.67 -19.16 10.72
CA GLN A 564 -7.20 -20.38 10.14
C GLN A 564 -8.60 -20.18 9.56
N ALA A 565 -9.41 -19.29 10.13
CA ALA A 565 -10.76 -18.98 9.64
C ALA A 565 -10.77 -17.96 8.49
N GLN A 566 -9.70 -17.17 8.32
CA GLN A 566 -9.61 -16.16 7.28
C GLN A 566 -9.67 -16.79 5.88
N PRO A 567 -10.63 -16.41 5.01
CA PRO A 567 -10.66 -16.87 3.64
C PRO A 567 -9.51 -16.24 2.84
N PRO A 568 -9.07 -16.87 1.73
CA PRO A 568 -8.14 -16.25 0.79
C PRO A 568 -8.63 -14.86 0.38
N ASP A 569 -7.68 -13.94 0.20
CA ASP A 569 -7.98 -12.63 -0.36
C ASP A 569 -8.38 -12.77 -1.84
N PRO A 570 -9.38 -12.01 -2.30
CA PRO A 570 -9.72 -11.97 -3.72
C PRO A 570 -8.55 -11.41 -4.53
N VAL A 571 -8.51 -11.76 -5.81
CA VAL A 571 -7.52 -11.15 -6.70
C VAL A 571 -8.09 -9.87 -7.30
N ASP A 572 -7.62 -8.74 -6.81
CA ASP A 572 -8.24 -7.43 -7.06
C ASP A 572 -7.61 -6.64 -8.22
N ASP A 573 -6.41 -7.04 -8.67
CA ASP A 573 -5.70 -6.42 -9.80
C ASP A 573 -5.56 -7.39 -10.97
N CYS A 574 -6.52 -7.41 -11.87
CA CYS A 574 -6.31 -8.05 -13.15
C CYS A 574 -7.01 -7.31 -14.27
N SER A 575 -6.37 -7.26 -15.43
CA SER A 575 -7.05 -6.86 -16.66
C SER A 575 -8.22 -7.80 -16.92
N ALA A 576 -9.23 -7.32 -17.65
CA ALA A 576 -10.38 -8.15 -18.03
C ALA A 576 -9.93 -9.45 -18.73
N GLU A 577 -8.84 -9.39 -19.49
CA GLU A 577 -8.22 -10.56 -20.13
C GLU A 577 -7.63 -11.54 -19.10
N ILE A 578 -6.82 -11.07 -18.14
CA ILE A 578 -6.27 -11.94 -17.08
C ILE A 578 -7.41 -12.53 -16.23
N PHE A 579 -8.43 -11.74 -15.94
CA PHE A 579 -9.62 -12.19 -15.23
C PHE A 579 -10.33 -13.31 -16.00
N GLU A 580 -10.57 -13.13 -17.29
CA GLU A 580 -11.20 -14.15 -18.13
C GLU A 580 -10.35 -15.41 -18.27
N LEU A 581 -9.02 -15.27 -18.44
CA LEU A 581 -8.10 -16.41 -18.47
C LEU A 581 -8.16 -17.20 -17.17
N ARG A 582 -8.15 -16.53 -16.01
CA ARG A 582 -8.29 -17.19 -14.71
C ARG A 582 -9.65 -17.85 -14.54
N SER A 583 -10.74 -17.16 -14.90
CA SER A 583 -12.09 -17.73 -14.82
C SER A 583 -12.22 -18.97 -15.70
N LEU A 584 -11.66 -18.92 -16.92
CA LEU A 584 -11.65 -20.06 -17.83
C LEU A 584 -10.79 -21.21 -17.30
N LEU A 585 -9.64 -20.90 -16.69
CA LEU A 585 -8.77 -21.89 -16.07
C LEU A 585 -9.45 -22.57 -14.89
N ASP A 586 -10.20 -21.81 -14.10
CA ASP A 586 -11.03 -22.36 -13.04
C ASP A 586 -12.16 -23.22 -13.61
N ASP A 587 -12.89 -22.78 -14.63
CA ASP A 587 -13.90 -23.63 -15.27
C ASP A 587 -13.28 -24.93 -15.84
N ALA A 588 -12.07 -24.84 -16.41
CA ALA A 588 -11.35 -25.98 -16.98
C ALA A 588 -10.93 -27.00 -15.93
N ARG A 589 -10.41 -26.52 -14.80
CA ARG A 589 -10.05 -27.37 -13.66
C ARG A 589 -11.26 -28.03 -13.02
N ASP A 590 -12.40 -27.33 -12.96
CA ASP A 590 -13.67 -27.90 -12.50
C ASP A 590 -14.18 -29.01 -13.41
N ALA A 591 -14.11 -28.79 -14.73
CA ALA A 591 -14.47 -29.80 -15.71
C ALA A 591 -13.53 -31.03 -15.62
N LEU A 592 -12.23 -30.80 -15.46
CA LEU A 592 -11.24 -31.88 -15.38
C LEU A 592 -11.49 -32.75 -14.15
N SER A 593 -11.75 -32.12 -13.01
CA SER A 593 -12.14 -32.80 -11.78
C SER A 593 -13.41 -33.64 -11.95
N ALA A 594 -14.43 -33.12 -12.64
CA ALA A 594 -15.63 -33.89 -12.94
C ALA A 594 -15.37 -35.10 -13.84
N GLU A 595 -14.47 -34.98 -14.84
CA GLU A 595 -14.09 -36.08 -15.74
C GLU A 595 -13.21 -37.14 -15.07
N THR A 596 -12.24 -36.74 -14.24
CA THR A 596 -11.32 -37.65 -13.54
C THR A 596 -11.94 -38.28 -12.29
N GLY A 597 -13.10 -37.80 -11.84
CA GLY A 597 -13.70 -38.17 -10.56
C GLY A 597 -12.91 -37.66 -9.36
N GLU A 598 -11.92 -36.78 -9.58
CA GLU A 598 -11.26 -36.04 -8.51
C GLU A 598 -12.27 -35.05 -7.92
N MET A 599 -12.28 -34.86 -6.61
CA MET A 599 -13.11 -33.81 -6.01
C MET A 599 -12.27 -32.53 -5.91
N ARG A 600 -12.42 -31.61 -6.86
CA ARG A 600 -11.82 -30.28 -6.73
C ARG A 600 -12.44 -29.58 -5.53
N TYR A 601 -11.59 -28.96 -4.71
CA TYR A 601 -11.96 -28.41 -3.41
C TYR A 601 -12.32 -29.46 -2.34
N ARG A 602 -11.52 -30.54 -2.22
CA ARG A 602 -11.57 -31.36 -0.99
C ARG A 602 -11.40 -30.46 0.22
N THR A 603 -12.01 -30.84 1.34
CA THR A 603 -11.74 -30.19 2.60
C THR A 603 -10.53 -30.84 3.23
N CYS A 604 -9.57 -30.03 3.66
CA CYS A 604 -8.42 -30.54 4.39
C CYS A 604 -8.87 -31.13 5.73
N THR A 605 -8.55 -32.40 5.99
CA THR A 605 -8.83 -33.09 7.27
C THR A 605 -8.02 -32.52 8.44
N ARG A 606 -7.04 -31.65 8.15
CA ARG A 606 -6.25 -30.93 9.17
C ARG A 606 -6.87 -29.61 9.58
N CYS A 607 -7.14 -28.72 8.63
CA CYS A 607 -7.55 -27.36 8.94
C CYS A 607 -9.01 -27.04 8.57
N GLY A 608 -9.74 -27.96 7.95
CA GLY A 608 -11.12 -27.74 7.51
C GLY A 608 -11.26 -26.78 6.31
N GLN A 609 -10.15 -26.28 5.77
CA GLN A 609 -10.15 -25.38 4.60
C GLN A 609 -10.29 -26.20 3.31
N GLN A 610 -11.04 -25.64 2.35
CA GLN A 610 -11.08 -26.16 0.99
C GLN A 610 -9.71 -25.97 0.33
N TYR A 611 -9.29 -26.96 -0.46
CA TYR A 611 -8.03 -26.86 -1.21
C TYR A 611 -8.17 -25.78 -2.29
N ASP A 612 -7.31 -24.77 -2.24
CA ASP A 612 -7.21 -23.72 -3.25
C ASP A 612 -5.90 -23.88 -4.04
N ASN A 613 -5.98 -23.73 -5.36
CA ASN A 613 -4.84 -23.78 -6.28
C ASN A 613 -3.80 -22.68 -5.99
N TYR A 614 -4.21 -21.56 -5.40
CA TYR A 614 -3.32 -20.44 -5.10
C TYR A 614 -2.60 -20.59 -3.74
N LEU A 615 -3.07 -21.50 -2.87
CA LEU A 615 -2.59 -21.65 -1.50
C LEU A 615 -1.91 -23.00 -1.26
N LYS A 616 -0.71 -23.20 -1.83
CA LYS A 616 0.06 -24.44 -1.61
C LYS A 616 0.45 -24.71 -0.14
N ASN A 617 0.51 -23.65 0.69
CA ASN A 617 0.98 -23.69 2.09
C ASN A 617 0.01 -23.03 3.09
N GLY A 618 -1.30 -23.06 2.80
CA GLY A 618 -2.32 -22.43 3.67
C GLY A 618 -2.56 -23.16 5.00
N CYS A 619 -2.21 -24.45 5.07
CA CYS A 619 -2.43 -25.32 6.21
C CYS A 619 -1.21 -25.32 7.15
N LYS A 620 -1.48 -25.51 8.44
CA LYS A 620 -0.44 -25.57 9.48
C LYS A 620 -0.48 -26.93 10.18
N LYS A 621 0.69 -27.52 10.40
CA LYS A 621 0.91 -28.71 11.24
C LYS A 621 1.79 -28.36 12.42
N HIS A 622 1.71 -29.16 13.47
CA HIS A 622 2.71 -29.15 14.53
C HIS A 622 3.98 -29.86 14.05
N SER A 623 5.14 -29.27 14.33
CA SER A 623 6.45 -29.80 13.93
C SER A 623 7.09 -30.70 14.98
N ALA A 624 6.57 -30.68 16.20
CA ALA A 624 7.01 -31.52 17.32
C ALA A 624 5.83 -32.32 17.87
N TYR A 625 6.08 -33.13 18.89
CA TYR A 625 5.07 -33.94 19.59
C TYR A 625 4.29 -33.14 20.64
N TYR A 626 3.14 -33.68 21.00
CA TYR A 626 2.33 -33.26 22.13
C TYR A 626 2.79 -34.00 23.39
N LEU A 627 2.95 -33.27 24.49
CA LEU A 627 3.21 -33.84 25.81
C LEU A 627 1.88 -33.94 26.56
N GLY A 628 1.40 -35.17 26.79
CA GLY A 628 0.18 -35.45 27.55
C GLY A 628 0.43 -36.49 28.63
N GLY A 629 -0.27 -36.39 29.75
CA GLY A 629 -0.21 -37.39 30.85
C GLY A 629 0.42 -36.85 32.13
N GLY A 630 -0.27 -37.11 33.25
CA GLY A 630 -0.09 -36.56 34.61
C GLY A 630 1.27 -36.74 35.30
N SER A 631 2.37 -36.37 34.65
CA SER A 631 3.76 -36.46 35.13
C SER A 631 4.44 -35.09 35.27
N GLY A 632 3.75 -34.12 35.87
CA GLY A 632 4.26 -33.11 36.81
C GLY A 632 5.24 -32.02 36.34
N LEU A 633 5.81 -32.08 35.13
CA LEU A 633 6.83 -31.10 34.70
C LEU A 633 6.45 -30.28 33.44
N LEU A 634 5.74 -30.85 32.46
CA LEU A 634 5.23 -30.16 31.26
C LEU A 634 3.96 -30.88 30.76
N GLU A 635 2.80 -30.58 31.33
CA GLU A 635 1.53 -31.23 30.98
C GLU A 635 0.72 -30.41 29.97
N ASP A 636 0.08 -31.11 29.04
CA ASP A 636 -0.95 -30.65 28.12
C ASP A 636 -0.56 -29.53 27.15
N GLN A 637 0.51 -29.77 26.37
CA GLN A 637 0.89 -28.84 25.31
C GLN A 637 1.74 -29.43 24.18
N TRP A 638 1.67 -28.81 23.00
CA TRP A 638 2.59 -29.03 21.88
C TRP A 638 3.95 -28.39 22.13
N VAL A 639 5.03 -29.18 22.07
CA VAL A 639 6.40 -28.68 22.31
C VAL A 639 6.83 -27.60 21.31
N CYS A 640 6.34 -27.65 20.07
CA CYS A 640 6.75 -26.72 19.01
C CYS A 640 6.19 -25.31 19.18
N CYS A 641 5.08 -25.14 19.88
CA CYS A 641 4.37 -23.85 19.90
C CYS A 641 3.46 -23.60 21.11
N ARG A 642 3.56 -24.45 22.15
CA ARG A 642 2.86 -24.35 23.43
C ARG A 642 1.33 -24.34 23.34
N GLN A 643 0.78 -24.96 22.30
CA GLN A 643 -0.66 -25.08 22.12
C GLN A 643 -1.24 -26.18 23.00
N GLN A 644 -2.36 -25.92 23.66
CA GLN A 644 -2.85 -26.77 24.76
C GLN A 644 -3.71 -27.95 24.33
N THR A 645 -4.34 -27.86 23.16
CA THR A 645 -5.22 -28.93 22.69
C THR A 645 -4.55 -29.69 21.56
N THR A 646 -4.82 -30.99 21.49
CA THR A 646 -4.37 -31.87 20.40
C THR A 646 -4.94 -31.44 19.04
N ASP A 647 -6.10 -30.79 19.05
CA ASP A 647 -6.81 -30.25 17.87
C ASP A 647 -6.50 -28.78 17.56
N SER A 648 -5.63 -28.13 18.33
CA SER A 648 -5.22 -26.74 18.12
C SER A 648 -4.65 -26.48 16.70
N PRO A 649 -4.79 -25.25 16.17
CA PRO A 649 -4.13 -24.87 14.93
C PRO A 649 -2.61 -25.11 14.99
N GLY A 650 -2.06 -25.70 13.93
CA GLY A 650 -0.62 -25.96 13.82
C GLY A 650 0.24 -24.70 13.77
N CYS A 651 1.56 -24.87 13.86
CA CYS A 651 2.53 -23.76 13.86
C CYS A 651 3.46 -23.71 12.64
N THR A 652 3.50 -24.77 11.83
CA THR A 652 4.44 -24.88 10.70
C THR A 652 3.68 -25.09 9.41
N SER A 653 4.00 -24.29 8.39
CA SER A 653 3.40 -24.38 7.06
C SER A 653 3.58 -25.77 6.46
N CYS A 654 2.53 -26.28 5.84
CA CYS A 654 2.51 -27.60 5.24
C CYS A 654 1.42 -27.71 4.17
N GLU A 655 1.54 -28.74 3.34
CA GLU A 655 0.51 -29.07 2.36
C GLU A 655 -0.77 -29.54 3.07
N HIS A 656 -1.90 -29.18 2.45
CA HIS A 656 -3.19 -29.69 2.86
C HIS A 656 -3.22 -31.22 2.65
N ILE A 657 -3.86 -31.94 3.57
CA ILE A 657 -4.09 -33.39 3.48
C ILE A 657 -5.59 -33.70 3.52
N ASP A 658 -5.99 -34.74 2.78
CA ASP A 658 -7.37 -35.22 2.64
C ASP A 658 -7.57 -36.60 3.28
N GLN A 659 -6.47 -37.27 3.64
CA GLN A 659 -6.46 -38.47 4.44
C GLN A 659 -6.81 -38.13 5.90
N PRO A 660 -7.65 -38.93 6.58
CA PRO A 660 -7.93 -38.74 8.00
C PRO A 660 -6.62 -38.81 8.79
N ARG A 661 -6.57 -38.07 9.90
CA ARG A 661 -5.42 -38.09 10.80
C ARG A 661 -5.75 -39.00 11.97
N VAL A 662 -4.77 -39.81 12.38
CA VAL A 662 -4.86 -40.60 13.61
C VAL A 662 -3.84 -40.08 14.60
N PHE A 663 -4.27 -39.93 15.85
CA PHE A 663 -3.40 -39.56 16.94
C PHE A 663 -2.67 -40.81 17.42
N VAL A 664 -1.34 -40.80 17.33
CA VAL A 664 -0.49 -41.94 17.68
C VAL A 664 0.32 -41.59 18.92
N GLU A 665 0.11 -42.35 20.00
CA GLU A 665 0.85 -42.23 21.25
C GLU A 665 2.11 -43.09 21.21
N ASP A 666 3.22 -42.53 21.68
CA ASP A 666 4.46 -43.24 21.95
C ASP A 666 4.34 -43.96 23.30
N PRO A 667 4.39 -45.30 23.32
CA PRO A 667 4.14 -46.07 24.53
C PRO A 667 5.26 -45.97 25.57
N TYR A 668 6.43 -45.42 25.22
CA TYR A 668 7.58 -45.30 26.11
C TYR A 668 7.68 -43.93 26.75
N TYR A 669 7.31 -42.88 26.02
CA TYR A 669 7.52 -41.50 26.45
C TYR A 669 6.24 -40.71 26.75
N GLY A 670 5.05 -41.30 26.54
CA GLY A 670 3.77 -40.60 26.75
C GLY A 670 3.56 -39.40 25.82
N THR A 671 4.28 -39.38 24.69
CA THR A 671 4.23 -38.29 23.72
C THR A 671 3.40 -38.69 22.52
N SER A 672 2.71 -37.74 21.90
CA SER A 672 1.75 -38.08 20.86
C SER A 672 1.92 -37.19 19.62
N THR A 673 1.66 -37.76 18.43
CA THR A 673 1.75 -37.02 17.16
C THR A 673 0.62 -37.41 16.22
N TRP A 674 0.28 -36.49 15.30
CA TRP A 674 -0.64 -36.78 14.20
C TRP A 674 0.09 -37.48 13.05
N LYS A 675 -0.43 -38.63 12.62
CA LYS A 675 -0.01 -39.31 11.38
C LYS A 675 -1.19 -39.43 10.40
N PRO A 676 -0.94 -39.39 9.07
CA PRO A 676 -1.94 -39.83 8.11
C PRO A 676 -2.36 -41.28 8.44
N ALA A 677 -3.66 -41.53 8.41
CA ALA A 677 -4.25 -42.84 8.72
C ALA A 677 -3.78 -43.94 7.77
#